data_AF-A0A7L0Q6J9-F1
#
_entry.id   AF-A0A7L0Q6J9-F1
#
_cell.length_a   1.000
_cell.length_b   1.000
_cell.length_c   1.000
_cell.angle_alpha   90.00
_cell.angle_beta   90.00
_cell.angle_gamma   90.00
#
_symmetry.space_group_name_H-M   'P 1'
#
loop_
_entity.id
_entity.type
_entity.pdbx_description
1 polymer ?
#
loop_
_entity_poly.entity_id
_entity_poly.type
_entity_poly.pdbx_seq_one_letter_code
_entity_poly.pdbx_strand_id
1 'polypeptide(L)'
;KNNVKAIEKELVTCSLQGKEKAALKRSQIFQISGGKDLETKVIVVLGKAGMGKSILAQKICQDWSNGEFSQFEFVFWFDCKQISLPEKQYSLKDLLLEFFVKPQKGSKEIFEYILQNPAKVLLIFDGFEGLHDHENLPRCSARQPEKDLCSIKELLSGLIQKKILNGCTLLLTARPKDKVYQYVSKVDKTIEIVGFSPQQRELYIIKYFEGLSYCDNALKLIKECEYLFSHCYSPIMCRFVCFLCEMVLEMGDKSLPSTLTTVFLKLVQQKIIPMQTDVTAMQNQENLATLARIAWYLGEKHQSAMKSYLPSKDVKEFALKYGFFLPFAFPRHSDSEEEEFGSTFSDFVIQNFLGALHLMLAEEIKDKSLTKYLSFPSKKKKPYNWLDLVPRFLTGLLFLQDDPYFCSLSNKDVKQSTKKQKSLLKYIRKLQINELCPERLLELLHCIYETQSIYLLQHVALRLKPDLSFLDVVLTPPDVHVLHSFLKTSRKEFSLDLRNSSIDMQGLKDLVGLKNVTSFRASLSDTVRLWKSLEQTKDYELLRASTEKFVLDPFKAKTMKDVSDLSDLVEMQEEMINCVQDASGCSSYEIPAIKNLRKLEFALGPVCGLQGFLKLVEILAAFPSLQHLDLDALSENGIGDEGAKSLSEVFPTLTSLETLNLSQNKITDVGAEKLATALPSLSSLKTLSLYNNSICDFGAENLAKVLPAMASLRVLDVQYNKITGVGAQQLTDSLRKCPHIKNLVMWNPTIPYGVLEHLQQLDSRISV
;
A
#
# COMPACT_ATOMS: atom_id res chain seq x y z
N LYS A 1 22.46 2.56 -0.97
CA LYS A 1 21.99 3.73 -0.19
C LYS A 1 21.17 4.60 -1.14
N ASN A 2 19.87 4.72 -0.86
CA ASN A 2 18.94 5.64 -1.55
C ASN A 2 19.40 7.11 -1.37
N ASN A 3 18.96 8.12 -2.12
CA ASN A 3 17.59 8.64 -2.26
C ASN A 3 17.59 9.80 -3.32
N VAL A 4 16.66 9.87 -4.30
CA VAL A 4 15.36 10.62 -4.32
C VAL A 4 15.52 12.06 -4.91
N LYS A 5 14.78 12.51 -5.95
CA LYS A 5 13.37 12.99 -6.00
C LYS A 5 12.82 13.21 -7.42
N ALA A 6 11.49 13.12 -7.56
CA ALA A 6 10.63 13.89 -8.48
C ALA A 6 9.38 14.39 -7.74
N ILE A 7 8.57 15.26 -8.37
CA ILE A 7 7.11 15.38 -8.13
C ILE A 7 6.35 15.74 -9.40
N GLU A 8 5.49 14.88 -9.96
CA GLU A 8 4.29 15.23 -10.78
C GLU A 8 3.53 13.97 -11.24
N LYS A 9 2.31 13.79 -10.71
CA LYS A 9 1.48 12.56 -10.73
C LYS A 9 2.16 11.39 -10.04
N GLU A 10 1.98 11.24 -8.73
CA GLU A 10 2.72 10.29 -7.89
C GLU A 10 2.56 8.82 -8.32
N LEU A 11 3.49 8.40 -9.16
CA LEU A 11 3.94 7.04 -9.40
C LEU A 11 4.92 6.70 -8.25
N VAL A 12 4.53 5.92 -7.25
CA VAL A 12 5.33 5.66 -6.03
C VAL A 12 6.43 4.64 -6.32
N THR A 13 7.71 5.00 -6.22
CA THR A 13 8.80 4.03 -6.42
C THR A 13 8.95 3.06 -5.24
N CYS A 14 8.94 1.75 -5.50
CA CYS A 14 9.18 0.70 -4.50
C CYS A 14 10.58 0.10 -4.69
N SER A 15 11.62 0.66 -4.04
CA SER A 15 12.89 -0.09 -3.89
C SER A 15 12.81 -0.96 -2.64
N LEU A 16 13.26 -2.21 -2.74
CA LEU A 16 13.21 -3.23 -1.66
C LEU A 16 14.08 -2.89 -0.43
N GLN A 17 14.76 -1.74 -0.41
CA GLN A 17 15.51 -1.24 0.74
C GLN A 17 15.32 0.28 0.83
N GLY A 18 14.55 0.75 1.81
CA GLY A 18 14.29 2.16 2.10
C GLY A 18 13.01 2.69 1.45
N LYS A 19 11.90 2.62 2.19
CA LYS A 19 10.59 3.17 1.81
C LYS A 19 10.61 4.70 1.86
N GLU A 20 11.01 5.36 0.79
CA GLU A 20 10.62 6.76 0.56
C GLU A 20 9.55 6.81 -0.54
N LYS A 21 8.32 7.16 -0.14
CA LYS A 21 7.24 7.49 -1.06
C LYS A 21 7.53 8.87 -1.64
N ALA A 22 8.28 8.92 -2.73
CA ALA A 22 8.43 10.13 -3.52
C ALA A 22 7.51 10.04 -4.73
N ALA A 23 6.78 11.12 -4.98
CA ALA A 23 6.16 11.37 -6.27
C ALA A 23 7.15 11.12 -7.43
N LEU A 24 6.70 10.57 -8.54
CA LEU A 24 7.54 10.44 -9.74
C LEU A 24 6.88 11.18 -10.91
N LYS A 25 7.63 12.10 -11.55
CA LYS A 25 7.19 12.73 -12.81
C LYS A 25 7.13 11.70 -13.92
N ARG A 26 6.16 11.79 -14.82
CA ARG A 26 6.08 10.90 -16.01
C ARG A 26 7.36 10.93 -16.86
N SER A 27 8.01 12.10 -17.01
CA SER A 27 9.28 12.24 -17.72
C SER A 27 10.44 11.46 -17.11
N GLN A 28 10.31 11.04 -15.85
CA GLN A 28 11.35 10.33 -15.13
C GLN A 28 11.11 8.82 -15.05
N ILE A 29 10.08 8.27 -15.69
CA ILE A 29 9.78 6.83 -15.65
C ILE A 29 11.02 5.99 -16.00
N PHE A 30 11.71 6.35 -17.08
CA PHE A 30 12.88 5.63 -17.59
C PHE A 30 14.24 6.08 -17.02
N GLN A 31 14.25 7.01 -16.07
CA GLN A 31 15.48 7.41 -15.37
C GLN A 31 15.80 6.39 -14.27
N ILE A 32 16.92 5.68 -14.42
CA ILE A 32 17.40 4.65 -13.49
C ILE A 32 18.78 5.07 -12.98
N SER A 33 18.91 5.26 -11.67
CA SER A 33 20.16 5.67 -11.05
C SER A 33 21.09 4.46 -10.84
N GLY A 34 22.33 4.53 -11.34
CA GLY A 34 23.39 3.57 -11.00
C GLY A 34 23.41 2.25 -11.79
N GLY A 35 22.74 2.17 -12.94
CA GLY A 35 22.79 1.00 -13.83
C GLY A 35 23.98 1.03 -14.81
N LYS A 36 24.49 -0.14 -15.21
CA LYS A 36 25.39 -0.25 -16.38
C LYS A 36 24.57 -0.01 -17.64
N ASP A 37 25.03 0.86 -18.54
CA ASP A 37 24.26 1.27 -19.74
C ASP A 37 23.95 0.14 -20.74
N LEU A 38 24.65 -1.00 -20.64
CA LEU A 38 24.58 -2.12 -21.58
C LEU A 38 23.65 -3.27 -21.16
N GLU A 39 23.00 -3.22 -19.99
CA GLU A 39 22.11 -4.29 -19.52
C GLU A 39 20.63 -4.00 -19.82
N THR A 40 19.85 -5.05 -20.11
CA THR A 40 18.38 -4.95 -20.16
C THR A 40 17.85 -4.36 -18.86
N LYS A 41 17.04 -3.30 -18.99
CA LYS A 41 16.41 -2.56 -17.89
C LYS A 41 14.98 -3.06 -17.69
N VAL A 42 14.62 -3.51 -16.48
CA VAL A 42 13.27 -4.00 -16.16
C VAL A 42 12.58 -3.03 -15.20
N ILE A 43 11.51 -2.42 -15.68
CA ILE A 43 10.65 -1.50 -14.94
C ILE A 43 9.30 -2.18 -14.68
N VAL A 44 8.85 -2.20 -13.44
CA VAL A 44 7.55 -2.79 -13.06
C VAL A 44 6.61 -1.70 -12.58
N VAL A 45 5.46 -1.55 -13.21
CA VAL A 45 4.37 -0.64 -12.82
C VAL A 45 3.26 -1.44 -12.15
N LEU A 46 3.15 -1.31 -10.84
CA LEU A 46 2.14 -1.92 -9.99
C LEU A 46 0.92 -1.01 -9.82
N GLY A 47 -0.25 -1.60 -9.58
CA GLY A 47 -1.44 -0.86 -9.20
C GLY A 47 -2.67 -1.77 -9.14
N LYS A 48 -3.64 -1.43 -8.30
CA LYS A 48 -4.92 -2.18 -8.22
C LYS A 48 -5.66 -2.14 -9.58
N ALA A 49 -6.62 -3.05 -9.75
CA ALA A 49 -7.47 -3.04 -10.94
C ALA A 49 -8.20 -1.68 -11.07
N GLY A 50 -8.23 -1.11 -12.28
CA GLY A 50 -8.88 0.17 -12.53
C GLY A 50 -8.06 1.43 -12.27
N MET A 51 -6.83 1.31 -11.75
CA MET A 51 -5.96 2.47 -11.45
C MET A 51 -5.35 3.16 -12.68
N GLY A 52 -5.62 2.68 -13.89
CA GLY A 52 -5.14 3.32 -15.12
C GLY A 52 -3.76 2.87 -15.61
N LYS A 53 -3.28 1.69 -15.21
CA LYS A 53 -2.01 1.11 -15.71
C LYS A 53 -1.94 1.06 -17.24
N SER A 54 -2.99 0.54 -17.87
CA SER A 54 -3.09 0.47 -19.34
C SER A 54 -3.15 1.83 -20.00
N ILE A 55 -3.87 2.78 -19.40
CA ILE A 55 -3.91 4.17 -19.87
C ILE A 55 -2.53 4.82 -19.77
N LEU A 56 -1.75 4.53 -18.73
CA LEU A 56 -0.38 4.99 -18.62
C LEU A 56 0.50 4.41 -19.73
N ALA A 57 0.42 3.09 -19.99
CA ALA A 57 1.14 2.45 -21.09
C ALA A 57 0.81 3.08 -22.45
N GLN A 58 -0.47 3.29 -22.74
CA GLN A 58 -0.92 3.97 -23.96
C GLN A 58 -0.44 5.42 -24.02
N LYS A 59 -0.49 6.14 -22.89
CA LYS A 59 -0.01 7.52 -22.80
C LYS A 59 1.49 7.63 -23.06
N ILE A 60 2.28 6.66 -22.60
CA ILE A 60 3.73 6.55 -22.90
C ILE A 60 3.94 6.39 -24.41
N CYS A 61 3.18 5.51 -25.06
CA CYS A 61 3.28 5.32 -26.51
C CYS A 61 2.92 6.61 -27.27
N GLN A 62 1.87 7.32 -26.82
CA GLN A 62 1.47 8.59 -27.43
C GLN A 62 2.48 9.72 -27.18
N ASP A 63 3.04 9.80 -25.97
CA ASP A 63 4.09 10.78 -25.66
C ASP A 63 5.32 10.52 -26.55
N TRP A 64 5.73 9.24 -26.69
CA TRP A 64 6.80 8.84 -27.60
C TRP A 64 6.51 9.21 -29.06
N SER A 65 5.31 8.94 -29.57
CA SER A 65 4.94 9.32 -30.94
C SER A 65 4.92 10.83 -31.17
N ASN A 66 4.79 11.62 -30.11
CA ASN A 66 4.85 13.08 -30.14
C ASN A 66 6.28 13.62 -29.95
N GLY A 67 7.30 12.77 -29.87
CA GLY A 67 8.72 13.15 -29.76
C GLY A 67 9.30 13.16 -28.34
N GLU A 68 8.53 12.77 -27.33
CA GLU A 68 9.08 12.51 -25.99
C GLU A 68 9.84 11.18 -25.96
N PHE A 69 10.64 10.94 -24.91
CA PHE A 69 11.41 9.69 -24.76
C PHE A 69 12.33 9.37 -25.95
N SER A 70 13.06 10.39 -26.44
CA SER A 70 13.94 10.31 -27.62
C SER A 70 15.07 9.26 -27.54
N GLN A 71 15.31 8.68 -26.37
CA GLN A 71 16.21 7.53 -26.23
C GLN A 71 15.69 6.25 -26.91
N PHE A 72 14.40 6.18 -27.26
CA PHE A 72 13.80 5.02 -27.92
C PHE A 72 13.45 5.33 -29.39
N GLU A 73 13.98 4.53 -30.30
CA GLU A 73 13.60 4.54 -31.72
C GLU A 73 12.43 3.59 -32.01
N PHE A 74 12.24 2.56 -31.18
CA PHE A 74 11.13 1.63 -31.29
C PHE A 74 10.42 1.44 -29.96
N VAL A 75 9.09 1.57 -29.96
CA VAL A 75 8.22 1.26 -28.83
C VAL A 75 7.18 0.23 -29.26
N PHE A 76 7.18 -0.93 -28.61
CA PHE A 76 6.21 -1.99 -28.85
C PHE A 76 5.34 -2.18 -27.62
N TRP A 77 4.01 -2.12 -27.78
CA TRP A 77 3.05 -2.22 -26.68
C TRP A 77 2.16 -3.44 -26.82
N PHE A 78 2.31 -4.41 -25.93
CA PHE A 78 1.59 -5.67 -25.94
C PHE A 78 0.51 -5.72 -24.85
N ASP A 79 -0.74 -5.94 -25.24
CA ASP A 79 -1.82 -6.29 -24.30
C ASP A 79 -1.73 -7.78 -23.96
N CYS A 80 -1.20 -8.08 -22.77
CA CYS A 80 -1.02 -9.43 -22.27
C CYS A 80 -2.31 -10.26 -22.25
N LYS A 81 -3.49 -9.63 -22.13
CA LYS A 81 -4.78 -10.35 -22.17
C LYS A 81 -5.12 -10.88 -23.55
N GLN A 82 -4.66 -10.20 -24.60
CA GLN A 82 -4.93 -10.57 -26.00
C GLN A 82 -3.94 -11.63 -26.48
N ILE A 83 -2.70 -11.57 -26.00
CA ILE A 83 -1.60 -12.41 -26.50
C ILE A 83 -1.39 -13.71 -25.71
N SER A 84 -2.01 -13.87 -24.53
CA SER A 84 -1.74 -14.97 -23.60
C SER A 84 -2.43 -16.31 -23.90
N LEU A 85 -3.02 -16.49 -25.10
CA LEU A 85 -3.71 -17.74 -25.41
C LEU A 85 -2.74 -18.93 -25.50
N PRO A 86 -3.02 -20.06 -24.80
CA PRO A 86 -2.08 -21.18 -24.66
C PRO A 86 -1.65 -21.86 -25.96
N GLU A 87 -2.49 -21.79 -26.99
CA GLU A 87 -2.33 -22.54 -28.24
C GLU A 87 -1.43 -21.83 -29.27
N LYS A 88 -1.09 -20.55 -29.07
CA LYS A 88 -0.34 -19.76 -30.05
C LYS A 88 1.15 -19.66 -29.73
N GLN A 89 1.97 -19.86 -30.75
CA GLN A 89 3.43 -19.72 -30.69
C GLN A 89 3.89 -18.65 -31.69
N TYR A 90 4.93 -17.91 -31.31
CA TYR A 90 5.46 -16.78 -32.08
C TYR A 90 6.98 -16.81 -32.02
N SER A 91 7.65 -16.37 -33.10
CA SER A 91 9.05 -15.95 -33.01
C SER A 91 9.14 -14.53 -32.42
N LEU A 92 10.34 -14.09 -32.02
CA LEU A 92 10.52 -12.70 -31.59
C LEU A 92 10.26 -11.74 -32.74
N LYS A 93 10.60 -12.12 -33.98
CA LYS A 93 10.35 -11.32 -35.17
C LYS A 93 8.85 -11.13 -35.41
N ASP A 94 8.07 -12.20 -35.33
CA ASP A 94 6.60 -12.14 -35.47
C ASP A 94 6.01 -11.24 -34.39
N LEU A 95 6.47 -11.38 -33.15
CA LEU A 95 6.02 -10.58 -32.03
C LEU A 95 6.25 -9.07 -32.28
N LEU A 96 7.42 -8.68 -32.78
CA LEU A 96 7.75 -7.27 -32.97
C LEU A 96 7.15 -6.67 -34.26
N LEU A 97 7.13 -7.42 -35.36
CA LEU A 97 6.87 -6.86 -36.69
C LEU A 97 5.52 -7.26 -37.31
N GLU A 98 4.81 -8.25 -36.76
CA GLU A 98 3.52 -8.71 -37.31
C GLU A 98 2.30 -8.40 -36.41
N PHE A 99 2.50 -8.02 -35.14
CA PHE A 99 1.40 -7.70 -34.21
C PHE A 99 0.75 -6.32 -34.42
N PHE A 100 1.49 -5.35 -34.98
CA PHE A 100 1.03 -3.97 -35.11
C PHE A 100 1.19 -3.45 -36.54
N VAL A 101 2.07 -2.46 -36.73
CA VAL A 101 2.34 -1.85 -38.03
C VAL A 101 3.34 -2.71 -38.76
N LYS A 102 2.85 -3.49 -39.73
CA LYS A 102 3.70 -4.28 -40.60
C LYS A 102 4.63 -3.37 -41.42
N PRO A 103 5.94 -3.63 -41.44
CA PRO A 103 6.84 -2.91 -42.34
C PRO A 103 6.41 -3.11 -43.80
N GLN A 104 6.22 -2.02 -44.55
CA GLN A 104 5.84 -2.09 -45.96
C GLN A 104 6.94 -2.73 -46.82
N LYS A 105 8.22 -2.54 -46.44
CA LYS A 105 9.41 -3.14 -47.06
C LYS A 105 10.47 -3.38 -45.99
N GLY A 106 11.37 -4.33 -46.23
CA GLY A 106 12.59 -4.49 -45.44
C GLY A 106 12.42 -5.06 -44.03
N SER A 107 11.44 -5.96 -43.82
CA SER A 107 11.17 -6.58 -42.50
C SER A 107 12.40 -7.27 -41.90
N LYS A 108 13.26 -7.86 -42.73
CA LYS A 108 14.47 -8.53 -42.27
C LYS A 108 15.53 -7.52 -41.80
N GLU A 109 15.78 -6.48 -42.59
CA GLU A 109 16.74 -5.43 -42.32
C GLU A 109 16.37 -4.62 -41.07
N ILE A 110 15.07 -4.35 -40.89
CA ILE A 110 14.54 -3.70 -39.68
C ILE A 110 14.77 -4.59 -38.46
N PHE A 111 14.50 -5.89 -38.57
CA PHE A 111 14.74 -6.82 -37.46
C PHE A 111 16.23 -6.91 -37.11
N GLU A 112 17.11 -6.98 -38.10
CA GLU A 112 18.56 -6.96 -37.91
C GLU A 112 19.03 -5.66 -37.22
N TYR A 113 18.48 -4.50 -37.61
CA TYR A 113 18.78 -3.22 -36.95
C TYR A 113 18.32 -3.19 -35.48
N ILE A 114 17.14 -3.74 -35.18
CA ILE A 114 16.63 -3.87 -33.81
C ILE A 114 17.57 -4.73 -32.95
N LEU A 115 18.06 -5.85 -33.49
CA LEU A 115 19.01 -6.73 -32.78
C LEU A 115 20.38 -6.06 -32.55
N GLN A 116 20.81 -5.18 -33.45
CA GLN A 116 22.06 -4.41 -33.31
C GLN A 116 21.93 -3.23 -32.35
N ASN A 117 20.71 -2.69 -32.15
CA ASN A 117 20.45 -1.49 -31.35
C ASN A 117 19.43 -1.71 -30.20
N PRO A 118 19.61 -2.72 -29.34
CA PRO A 118 18.62 -3.09 -28.33
C PRO A 118 18.36 -1.96 -27.32
N ALA A 119 19.36 -1.12 -27.00
CA ALA A 119 19.21 0.02 -26.09
C ALA A 119 18.18 1.06 -26.53
N LYS A 120 17.85 1.10 -27.82
CA LYS A 120 16.85 2.02 -28.42
C LYS A 120 15.45 1.42 -28.46
N VAL A 121 15.24 0.25 -27.87
CA VAL A 121 13.98 -0.50 -27.93
C VAL A 121 13.30 -0.53 -26.57
N LEU A 122 12.03 -0.13 -26.54
CA LEU A 122 11.14 -0.27 -25.39
C LEU A 122 10.06 -1.30 -25.69
N LEU A 123 9.96 -2.33 -24.85
CA LEU A 123 8.88 -3.32 -24.88
C LEU A 123 7.97 -3.13 -23.67
N ILE A 124 6.71 -2.84 -23.90
CA ILE A 124 5.69 -2.66 -22.87
C ILE A 124 4.79 -3.89 -22.85
N PHE A 125 4.78 -4.64 -21.75
CA PHE A 125 3.85 -5.74 -21.52
C PHE A 125 2.79 -5.29 -20.51
N ASP A 126 1.61 -4.96 -21.02
CA ASP A 126 0.51 -4.41 -20.23
C ASP A 126 -0.45 -5.52 -19.76
N GLY A 127 -0.61 -5.66 -18.44
CA GLY A 127 -1.49 -6.64 -17.82
C GLY A 127 -0.84 -8.01 -17.63
N PHE A 128 0.37 -8.06 -17.05
CA PHE A 128 1.14 -9.28 -16.79
C PHE A 128 0.31 -10.37 -16.06
N GLU A 129 -0.75 -9.97 -15.34
CA GLU A 129 -1.71 -10.89 -14.74
C GLU A 129 -2.30 -11.93 -15.71
N GLY A 130 -2.49 -11.55 -16.99
CA GLY A 130 -3.08 -12.41 -18.02
C GLY A 130 -2.17 -13.54 -18.47
N LEU A 131 -0.90 -13.54 -18.07
CA LEU A 131 0.10 -14.56 -18.42
C LEU A 131 0.30 -15.62 -17.31
N HIS A 132 -0.45 -15.51 -16.21
CA HIS A 132 -0.34 -16.44 -15.08
C HIS A 132 -1.02 -17.78 -15.38
N ASP A 133 -0.24 -18.86 -15.27
CA ASP A 133 -0.75 -20.15 -14.79
C ASP A 133 -0.05 -20.46 -13.46
N HIS A 134 -0.54 -21.43 -12.69
CA HIS A 134 0.07 -21.85 -11.41
C HIS A 134 1.50 -22.45 -11.54
N GLU A 135 2.11 -22.39 -12.73
CA GLU A 135 3.44 -22.92 -13.04
C GLU A 135 4.49 -21.81 -13.16
N ASN A 136 5.76 -22.16 -12.88
CA ASN A 136 6.90 -21.26 -13.07
C ASN A 136 7.02 -20.83 -14.53
N LEU A 137 7.48 -19.60 -14.82
CA LEU A 137 7.75 -19.20 -16.20
C LEU A 137 8.70 -20.23 -16.85
N PRO A 138 8.36 -20.79 -18.02
CA PRO A 138 9.20 -21.77 -18.70
C PRO A 138 10.57 -21.18 -19.03
N ARG A 139 11.61 -22.02 -19.05
CA ARG A 139 12.93 -21.60 -19.51
C ARG A 139 12.86 -21.31 -21.00
N CYS A 140 13.31 -20.12 -21.41
CA CYS A 140 13.40 -19.79 -22.83
C CYS A 140 14.28 -20.81 -23.57
N SER A 141 13.69 -21.48 -24.55
CA SER A 141 14.28 -22.47 -25.44
C SER A 141 14.85 -21.85 -26.73
N ALA A 142 14.41 -20.63 -27.07
CA ALA A 142 14.83 -19.90 -28.26
C ALA A 142 16.35 -19.64 -28.30
N ARG A 143 16.98 -20.06 -29.38
CA ARG A 143 18.37 -19.77 -29.76
C ARG A 143 18.45 -18.91 -31.02
N GLN A 144 17.46 -19.01 -31.90
CA GLN A 144 17.29 -18.20 -33.12
C GLN A 144 16.02 -17.34 -33.01
N PRO A 145 16.14 -16.06 -32.60
CA PRO A 145 14.99 -15.17 -32.38
C PRO A 145 14.09 -14.96 -33.61
N GLU A 146 14.63 -15.20 -34.81
CA GLU A 146 13.90 -15.06 -36.08
C GLU A 146 13.04 -16.28 -36.46
N LYS A 147 13.34 -17.48 -35.95
CA LYS A 147 12.73 -18.74 -36.44
C LYS A 147 12.11 -19.61 -35.36
N ASP A 148 12.62 -19.54 -34.14
CA ASP A 148 12.15 -20.42 -33.07
C ASP A 148 10.76 -19.98 -32.60
N LEU A 149 9.77 -20.83 -32.83
CA LEU A 149 8.41 -20.64 -32.35
C LEU A 149 8.35 -20.95 -30.86
N CYS A 150 8.02 -19.93 -30.08
CA CYS A 150 7.95 -19.99 -28.63
C CYS A 150 6.60 -19.50 -28.14
N SER A 151 6.16 -19.99 -26.99
CA SER A 151 5.06 -19.35 -26.28
C SER A 151 5.45 -17.93 -25.86
N ILE A 152 4.47 -17.03 -25.70
CA ILE A 152 4.72 -15.68 -25.17
C ILE A 152 5.43 -15.72 -23.81
N LYS A 153 5.13 -16.74 -22.99
CA LYS A 153 5.77 -16.93 -21.68
C LYS A 153 7.27 -17.24 -21.82
N GLU A 154 7.66 -18.06 -22.79
CA GLU A 154 9.07 -18.35 -23.08
C GLU A 154 9.82 -17.16 -23.64
N LEU A 155 9.19 -16.37 -24.54
CA LEU A 155 9.79 -15.14 -25.07
C LEU A 155 10.00 -14.12 -23.95
N LEU A 156 9.00 -13.89 -23.11
CA LEU A 156 9.09 -12.97 -21.97
C LEU A 156 10.14 -13.44 -20.95
N SER A 157 10.22 -14.75 -20.68
CA SER A 157 11.27 -15.36 -19.88
C SER A 157 12.66 -15.08 -20.47
N GLY A 158 12.81 -15.20 -21.79
CA GLY A 158 14.06 -14.94 -22.51
C GLY A 158 14.49 -13.47 -22.43
N LEU A 159 13.54 -12.55 -22.56
CA LEU A 159 13.78 -11.10 -22.44
C LEU A 159 14.22 -10.73 -21.01
N ILE A 160 13.50 -11.22 -20.00
CA ILE A 160 13.82 -10.99 -18.58
C ILE A 160 15.18 -11.61 -18.21
N GLN A 161 15.47 -12.82 -18.69
CA GLN A 161 16.74 -13.52 -18.47
C GLN A 161 17.89 -13.00 -19.35
N LYS A 162 17.66 -11.99 -20.18
CA LYS A 162 18.67 -11.37 -21.06
C LYS A 162 19.25 -12.34 -22.10
N LYS A 163 18.50 -13.39 -22.47
CA LYS A 163 18.88 -14.37 -23.49
C LYS A 163 18.56 -13.88 -24.90
N ILE A 164 17.52 -13.07 -25.04
CA ILE A 164 17.11 -12.46 -26.30
C ILE A 164 16.99 -10.94 -26.11
N LEU A 165 17.38 -10.18 -27.13
CA LEU A 165 17.36 -8.72 -27.16
C LEU A 165 17.99 -8.05 -25.91
N ASN A 166 19.19 -8.51 -25.52
CA ASN A 166 19.89 -7.97 -24.35
C ASN A 166 20.27 -6.50 -24.54
N GLY A 167 19.90 -5.65 -23.58
CA GLY A 167 20.11 -4.19 -23.63
C GLY A 167 18.83 -3.38 -23.81
N CYS A 168 17.68 -4.01 -24.10
CA CYS A 168 16.40 -3.31 -24.23
C CYS A 168 15.82 -2.83 -22.89
N THR A 169 14.79 -1.98 -22.96
CA THR A 169 13.99 -1.62 -21.78
C THR A 169 12.67 -2.38 -21.80
N LEU A 170 12.37 -3.09 -20.72
CA LEU A 170 11.10 -3.78 -20.48
C LEU A 170 10.28 -2.98 -19.47
N LEU A 171 9.04 -2.67 -19.80
CA LEU A 171 8.05 -2.10 -18.88
C LEU A 171 6.91 -3.10 -18.69
N LEU A 172 6.76 -3.63 -17.48
CA LEU A 172 5.73 -4.61 -17.14
C LEU A 172 4.67 -3.93 -16.27
N THR A 173 3.39 -4.00 -16.65
CA THR A 173 2.30 -3.56 -15.76
C THR A 173 1.65 -4.76 -15.07
N ALA A 174 1.37 -4.65 -13.76
CA ALA A 174 0.81 -5.76 -12.97
C ALA A 174 0.07 -5.27 -11.72
N ARG A 175 -0.56 -6.18 -10.97
CA ARG A 175 -1.14 -5.87 -9.65
C ARG A 175 -0.16 -6.21 -8.52
N PRO A 176 -0.21 -5.53 -7.36
CA PRO A 176 0.71 -5.80 -6.25
C PRO A 176 0.67 -7.23 -5.70
N LYS A 177 -0.49 -7.91 -5.81
CA LYS A 177 -0.66 -9.30 -5.36
C LYS A 177 -0.15 -10.33 -6.38
N ASP A 178 0.18 -9.88 -7.58
CA ASP A 178 0.67 -10.73 -8.64
C ASP A 178 2.13 -11.03 -8.33
N LYS A 179 2.47 -12.31 -8.40
CA LYS A 179 3.79 -12.85 -8.03
C LYS A 179 4.89 -12.46 -9.04
N VAL A 180 4.86 -11.24 -9.59
CA VAL A 180 5.79 -10.74 -10.61
C VAL A 180 7.23 -10.92 -10.17
N TYR A 181 7.54 -10.63 -8.91
CA TYR A 181 8.87 -10.81 -8.32
C TYR A 181 9.33 -12.28 -8.20
N GLN A 182 8.43 -13.27 -8.32
CA GLN A 182 8.83 -14.67 -8.44
C GLN A 182 9.39 -15.00 -9.82
N TYR A 183 8.99 -14.22 -10.84
CA TYR A 183 9.38 -14.41 -12.23
C TYR A 183 10.49 -13.46 -12.68
N VAL A 184 10.62 -12.32 -12.00
CA VAL A 184 11.63 -11.30 -12.29
C VAL A 184 12.61 -11.23 -11.11
N SER A 185 13.80 -11.81 -11.28
CA SER A 185 14.82 -11.89 -10.23
C SER A 185 15.56 -10.56 -10.00
N LYS A 186 15.61 -9.68 -11.00
CA LYS A 186 16.21 -8.34 -10.93
C LYS A 186 15.25 -7.32 -11.54
N VAL A 187 14.71 -6.43 -10.70
CA VAL A 187 13.90 -5.28 -11.11
C VAL A 187 14.73 -4.03 -10.87
N ASP A 188 14.95 -3.24 -11.91
CA ASP A 188 15.77 -2.02 -11.81
C ASP A 188 14.95 -0.86 -11.24
N LYS A 189 13.63 -0.85 -11.47
CA LYS A 189 12.73 0.16 -10.91
C LYS A 189 11.31 -0.38 -10.77
N THR A 190 10.74 -0.32 -9.56
CA THR A 190 9.30 -0.54 -9.35
C THR A 190 8.62 0.80 -9.15
N ILE A 191 7.45 0.96 -9.75
CA ILE A 191 6.57 2.12 -9.66
C ILE A 191 5.18 1.62 -9.27
N GLU A 192 4.46 2.29 -8.37
CA GLU A 192 3.11 1.95 -7.95
C GLU A 192 2.14 3.12 -8.24
N ILE A 193 1.06 2.81 -8.95
CA ILE A 193 -0.05 3.74 -9.19
C ILE A 193 -1.03 3.62 -8.03
N VAL A 194 -1.11 4.68 -7.23
CA VAL A 194 -1.98 4.71 -6.06
C VAL A 194 -3.42 5.08 -6.47
N GLY A 195 -3.65 6.18 -7.20
CA GLY A 195 -4.97 6.65 -7.62
C GLY A 195 -5.02 8.19 -7.62
N PHE A 196 -6.22 8.77 -7.76
CA PHE A 196 -6.41 10.22 -7.81
C PHE A 196 -6.47 10.88 -6.41
N SER A 197 -5.65 11.91 -6.19
CA SER A 197 -5.83 12.83 -5.06
C SER A 197 -7.20 13.53 -5.14
N PRO A 198 -7.75 14.06 -4.03
CA PRO A 198 -9.01 14.82 -4.08
C PRO A 198 -9.03 15.90 -5.17
N GLN A 199 -7.95 16.68 -5.31
CA GLN A 199 -7.81 17.70 -6.34
C GLN A 199 -7.80 17.12 -7.77
N GLN A 200 -7.17 15.96 -7.95
CA GLN A 200 -7.15 15.27 -9.25
C GLN A 200 -8.52 14.69 -9.62
N ARG A 201 -9.32 14.24 -8.63
CA ARG A 201 -10.70 13.80 -8.86
C ARG A 201 -11.52 14.95 -9.40
N GLU A 202 -11.45 16.10 -8.74
CA GLU A 202 -12.14 17.32 -9.17
C GLU A 202 -11.70 17.75 -10.57
N LEU A 203 -10.39 17.79 -10.82
CA LEU A 203 -9.85 18.13 -12.12
C LEU A 203 -10.32 17.16 -13.22
N TYR A 204 -10.37 15.87 -12.93
CA TYR A 204 -10.89 14.88 -13.88
C TYR A 204 -12.37 15.13 -14.18
N ILE A 205 -13.19 15.36 -13.15
CA ILE A 205 -14.62 15.64 -13.30
C ILE A 205 -14.82 16.91 -14.13
N ILE A 206 -14.13 18.00 -13.79
CA ILE A 206 -14.20 19.27 -14.53
C ILE A 206 -13.84 19.07 -16.00
N LYS A 207 -12.77 18.32 -16.29
CA LYS A 207 -12.36 18.01 -17.67
C LYS A 207 -13.34 17.10 -18.41
N TYR A 208 -13.99 16.17 -17.71
CA TYR A 208 -14.99 15.31 -18.32
C TYR A 208 -16.20 16.12 -18.81
N PHE A 209 -16.64 17.08 -18.00
CA PHE A 209 -17.80 17.94 -18.30
C PHE A 209 -17.43 19.26 -18.99
N GLU A 210 -16.19 19.41 -19.45
CA GLU A 210 -15.69 20.63 -20.06
C GLU A 210 -16.52 20.98 -21.31
N GLY A 211 -17.06 22.20 -21.34
CA GLY A 211 -17.94 22.67 -22.43
C GLY A 211 -19.43 22.36 -22.27
N LEU A 212 -19.83 21.63 -21.22
CA LEU A 212 -21.25 21.35 -20.92
C LEU A 212 -21.83 22.38 -19.95
N SER A 213 -23.10 22.77 -20.16
CA SER A 213 -23.78 23.81 -19.37
C SER A 213 -23.98 23.46 -17.89
N TYR A 214 -23.88 22.18 -17.54
CA TYR A 214 -24.10 21.65 -16.19
C TYR A 214 -22.81 21.18 -15.50
N CYS A 215 -21.62 21.59 -15.96
CA CYS A 215 -20.33 21.20 -15.37
C CYS A 215 -20.24 21.46 -13.86
N ASP A 216 -20.57 22.68 -13.41
CA ASP A 216 -20.52 23.04 -11.98
C ASP A 216 -21.55 22.26 -11.15
N ASN A 217 -22.74 22.03 -11.73
CA ASN A 217 -23.79 21.23 -11.10
C ASN A 217 -23.36 19.76 -10.96
N ALA A 218 -22.69 19.19 -11.96
CA ALA A 218 -22.19 17.82 -11.93
C ALA A 218 -21.11 17.64 -10.85
N LEU A 219 -20.14 18.56 -10.79
CA LEU A 219 -19.10 18.52 -9.75
C LEU A 219 -19.72 18.59 -8.35
N LYS A 220 -20.67 19.50 -8.15
CA LYS A 220 -21.38 19.65 -6.88
C LYS A 220 -22.15 18.37 -6.51
N LEU A 221 -22.94 17.84 -7.45
CA LEU A 221 -23.75 16.64 -7.22
C LEU A 221 -22.89 15.41 -6.87
N ILE A 222 -21.76 15.22 -7.56
CA ILE A 222 -20.85 14.12 -7.26
C ILE A 222 -20.19 14.31 -5.89
N LYS A 223 -19.75 15.53 -5.54
CA LYS A 223 -19.16 15.82 -4.22
C LYS A 223 -20.14 15.62 -3.06
N GLU A 224 -21.40 16.00 -3.24
CA GLU A 224 -22.46 15.78 -2.25
C GLU A 224 -22.71 14.29 -1.98
N CYS A 225 -22.43 13.43 -2.97
CA CYS A 225 -22.43 11.98 -2.79
C CYS A 225 -21.05 11.47 -2.35
N GLU A 226 -20.69 11.70 -1.08
CA GLU A 226 -19.38 11.36 -0.50
C GLU A 226 -18.90 9.93 -0.82
N TYR A 227 -19.82 8.94 -0.79
CA TYR A 227 -19.47 7.56 -1.11
C TYR A 227 -19.00 7.40 -2.55
N LEU A 228 -19.72 7.95 -3.53
CA LEU A 228 -19.32 7.86 -4.94
C LEU A 228 -18.08 8.71 -5.22
N PHE A 229 -17.97 9.89 -4.61
CA PHE A 229 -16.76 10.72 -4.70
C PHE A 229 -15.52 10.03 -4.11
N SER A 230 -15.69 9.23 -3.04
CA SER A 230 -14.60 8.40 -2.50
C SER A 230 -14.13 7.36 -3.51
N HIS A 231 -15.05 6.77 -4.29
CA HIS A 231 -14.72 5.81 -5.36
C HIS A 231 -14.06 6.47 -6.56
N CYS A 232 -14.29 7.76 -6.81
CA CYS A 232 -13.61 8.53 -7.86
C CYS A 232 -12.08 8.60 -7.69
N TYR A 233 -11.53 8.17 -6.55
CA TYR A 233 -10.08 7.89 -6.42
C TYR A 233 -9.58 6.92 -7.50
N SER A 234 -10.41 5.96 -7.89
CA SER A 234 -10.12 5.04 -8.98
C SER A 234 -10.54 5.68 -10.30
N PRO A 235 -9.64 5.89 -11.28
CA PRO A 235 -9.95 6.56 -12.55
C PRO A 235 -11.11 5.91 -13.31
N ILE A 236 -11.18 4.58 -13.32
CA ILE A 236 -12.28 3.86 -13.97
C ILE A 236 -13.62 4.13 -13.29
N MET A 237 -13.64 4.19 -11.95
CA MET A 237 -14.87 4.49 -11.20
C MET A 237 -15.26 5.95 -11.36
N CYS A 238 -14.27 6.86 -11.39
CA CYS A 238 -14.51 8.28 -11.67
C CYS A 238 -15.22 8.46 -13.02
N ARG A 239 -14.76 7.77 -14.06
CA ARG A 239 -15.43 7.76 -15.37
C ARG A 239 -16.87 7.25 -15.29
N PHE A 240 -17.12 6.14 -14.58
CA PHE A 240 -18.47 5.61 -14.42
C PHE A 240 -19.40 6.54 -13.64
N VAL A 241 -18.90 7.19 -12.59
CA VAL A 241 -19.67 8.17 -11.81
C VAL A 241 -19.96 9.42 -12.64
N CYS A 242 -19.00 9.91 -13.43
CA CYS A 242 -19.24 11.01 -14.37
C CYS A 242 -20.30 10.65 -15.41
N PHE A 243 -20.15 9.50 -16.06
CA PHE A 243 -21.14 9.00 -17.02
C PHE A 243 -22.53 8.92 -16.40
N LEU A 244 -22.68 8.33 -15.20
CA LEU A 244 -23.97 8.28 -14.52
C LEU A 244 -24.52 9.68 -14.17
N CYS A 245 -23.66 10.59 -13.74
CA CYS A 245 -24.06 11.96 -13.42
C CYS A 245 -24.56 12.71 -14.64
N GLU A 246 -23.89 12.54 -15.79
CA GLU A 246 -24.36 13.04 -17.09
C GLU A 246 -25.77 12.53 -17.38
N MET A 247 -25.99 11.22 -17.26
CA MET A 247 -27.31 10.62 -17.46
C MET A 247 -28.40 11.18 -16.55
N VAL A 248 -28.10 11.32 -15.25
CA VAL A 248 -29.03 11.84 -14.25
C VAL A 248 -29.42 13.29 -14.58
N LEU A 249 -28.45 14.11 -14.98
CA LEU A 249 -28.66 15.51 -15.33
C LEU A 249 -29.46 15.65 -16.64
N GLU A 250 -29.19 14.82 -17.64
CA GLU A 250 -29.93 14.81 -18.92
C GLU A 250 -31.40 14.37 -18.75
N MET A 251 -31.65 13.40 -17.87
CA MET A 251 -33.00 12.91 -17.57
C MET A 251 -33.78 13.84 -16.63
N GLY A 252 -33.16 14.90 -16.10
CA GLY A 252 -33.77 15.84 -15.15
C GLY A 252 -33.91 15.31 -13.73
N ASP A 253 -33.26 14.17 -13.42
CA ASP A 253 -33.19 13.63 -12.07
C ASP A 253 -32.25 14.49 -11.19
N LYS A 254 -32.55 14.58 -9.90
CA LYS A 254 -31.81 15.46 -8.96
C LYS A 254 -30.82 14.74 -8.06
N SER A 255 -30.77 13.41 -8.07
CA SER A 255 -29.96 12.66 -7.10
C SER A 255 -29.22 11.48 -7.73
N LEU A 256 -27.96 11.33 -7.32
CA LEU A 256 -27.15 10.16 -7.61
C LEU A 256 -27.54 9.00 -6.66
N PRO A 257 -27.41 7.74 -7.11
CA PRO A 257 -27.55 6.58 -6.23
C PRO A 257 -26.53 6.58 -5.08
N SER A 258 -26.91 6.02 -3.93
CA SER A 258 -26.06 5.97 -2.74
C SER A 258 -25.11 4.77 -2.69
N THR A 259 -25.18 3.83 -3.66
CA THR A 259 -24.38 2.59 -3.67
C THR A 259 -23.77 2.29 -5.03
N LEU A 260 -22.67 1.51 -5.05
CA LEU A 260 -22.08 1.06 -6.30
C LEU A 260 -23.02 0.12 -7.05
N THR A 261 -23.71 -0.75 -6.33
CA THR A 261 -24.61 -1.72 -6.96
C THR A 261 -25.71 -1.02 -7.75
N THR A 262 -26.32 0.03 -7.19
CA THR A 262 -27.36 0.79 -7.88
C THR A 262 -26.79 1.61 -9.04
N VAL A 263 -25.56 2.15 -8.94
CA VAL A 263 -24.85 2.79 -10.06
C VAL A 263 -24.75 1.85 -11.26
N PHE A 264 -24.25 0.63 -11.04
CA PHE A 264 -24.05 -0.34 -12.13
C PHE A 264 -25.37 -0.92 -12.65
N LEU A 265 -26.37 -1.09 -11.77
CA LEU A 265 -27.71 -1.47 -12.19
C LEU A 265 -28.32 -0.43 -13.15
N LYS A 266 -28.26 0.87 -12.80
CA LYS A 266 -28.72 1.97 -13.68
C LYS A 266 -27.90 2.06 -14.96
N LEU A 267 -26.59 1.78 -14.92
CA LEU A 267 -25.76 1.76 -16.13
C LEU A 267 -26.17 0.65 -17.10
N VAL A 268 -26.41 -0.56 -16.59
CA VAL A 268 -26.90 -1.69 -17.40
C VAL A 268 -28.28 -1.40 -17.97
N GLN A 269 -29.16 -0.80 -17.15
CA GLN A 269 -30.46 -0.31 -17.57
C GLN A 269 -30.36 0.60 -18.79
N GLN A 270 -29.54 1.63 -18.68
CA GLN A 270 -29.42 2.66 -19.70
C GLN A 270 -28.78 2.16 -20.99
N LYS A 271 -27.89 1.17 -20.91
CA LYS A 271 -27.38 0.51 -22.12
C LYS A 271 -28.49 -0.23 -22.87
N ILE A 272 -29.44 -0.84 -22.17
CA ILE A 272 -30.44 -1.74 -22.78
C ILE A 272 -31.76 -1.01 -23.15
N ILE A 273 -32.10 0.09 -22.48
CA ILE A 273 -33.38 0.81 -22.63
C ILE A 273 -33.63 1.58 -23.94
N PRO A 274 -32.67 2.15 -24.70
CA PRO A 274 -33.01 3.17 -25.71
C PRO A 274 -33.90 2.71 -26.87
N MET A 275 -34.20 1.42 -27.01
CA MET A 275 -35.07 0.89 -28.06
C MET A 275 -35.82 -0.36 -27.56
N GLN A 276 -37.08 -0.25 -27.14
CA GLN A 276 -37.88 -1.45 -26.83
C GLN A 276 -39.29 -1.43 -27.43
N THR A 277 -39.61 -2.54 -28.09
CA THR A 277 -40.94 -3.19 -28.14
C THR A 277 -40.93 -4.40 -27.18
N ASP A 278 -42.08 -4.83 -26.64
CA ASP A 278 -42.16 -5.88 -25.59
C ASP A 278 -41.36 -7.17 -25.89
N VAL A 279 -41.27 -7.58 -27.17
CA VAL A 279 -40.54 -8.80 -27.59
C VAL A 279 -39.01 -8.63 -27.47
N THR A 280 -38.49 -7.44 -27.78
CA THR A 280 -37.04 -7.16 -27.70
C THR A 280 -36.53 -7.08 -26.26
N ALA A 281 -37.40 -6.73 -25.31
CA ALA A 281 -37.08 -6.66 -23.89
C ALA A 281 -36.76 -8.04 -23.31
N MET A 282 -37.61 -9.05 -23.57
CA MET A 282 -37.39 -10.41 -23.07
C MET A 282 -36.13 -11.06 -23.65
N GLN A 283 -35.87 -10.89 -24.96
CA GLN A 283 -34.66 -11.43 -25.58
C GLN A 283 -33.38 -10.80 -25.01
N ASN A 284 -33.40 -9.48 -24.78
CA ASN A 284 -32.26 -8.78 -24.18
C ASN A 284 -31.98 -9.22 -22.74
N GLN A 285 -33.02 -9.57 -21.97
CA GLN A 285 -32.88 -10.11 -20.62
C GLN A 285 -32.24 -11.51 -20.63
N GLU A 286 -32.66 -12.40 -21.53
CA GLU A 286 -32.03 -13.72 -21.71
C GLU A 286 -30.58 -13.60 -22.17
N ASN A 287 -30.30 -12.68 -23.09
CA ASN A 287 -28.95 -12.39 -23.55
C ASN A 287 -28.06 -11.88 -22.40
N LEU A 288 -28.59 -11.01 -21.55
CA LEU A 288 -27.87 -10.51 -20.37
C LEU A 288 -27.63 -11.61 -19.32
N ALA A 289 -28.61 -12.48 -19.06
CA ALA A 289 -28.44 -13.62 -18.16
C ALA A 289 -27.36 -14.60 -18.67
N THR A 290 -27.33 -14.83 -19.99
CA THR A 290 -26.28 -15.63 -20.64
C THR A 290 -24.93 -14.96 -20.54
N LEU A 291 -24.86 -13.64 -20.77
CA LEU A 291 -23.64 -12.84 -20.62
C LEU A 291 -23.12 -12.84 -19.17
N ALA A 292 -24.02 -12.82 -18.18
CA ALA A 292 -23.68 -12.94 -16.77
C ALA A 292 -23.03 -14.30 -16.44
N ARG A 293 -23.56 -15.39 -17.01
CA ARG A 293 -22.96 -16.73 -16.89
C ARG A 293 -21.56 -16.79 -17.53
N ILE A 294 -21.39 -16.15 -18.69
CA ILE A 294 -20.10 -16.03 -19.39
C ILE A 294 -19.09 -15.25 -18.53
N ALA A 295 -19.52 -14.14 -17.93
CA ALA A 295 -18.68 -13.34 -17.03
C ALA A 295 -18.17 -14.16 -15.84
N TRP A 296 -19.06 -14.95 -15.23
CA TRP A 296 -18.72 -15.87 -14.15
C TRP A 296 -17.72 -16.95 -14.58
N TYR A 297 -18.00 -17.64 -15.70
CA TYR A 297 -17.16 -18.72 -16.23
C TYR A 297 -15.74 -18.26 -16.52
N LEU A 298 -15.58 -17.13 -17.23
CA LEU A 298 -14.26 -16.57 -17.54
C LEU A 298 -13.46 -16.23 -16.31
N GLY A 299 -14.12 -15.61 -15.33
CA GLY A 299 -13.50 -15.32 -14.06
C GLY A 299 -13.00 -16.60 -13.39
N GLU A 300 -13.84 -17.62 -13.27
CA GLU A 300 -13.50 -18.89 -12.61
C GLU A 300 -12.30 -19.59 -13.29
N LYS A 301 -12.21 -19.48 -14.63
CA LYS A 301 -11.10 -20.00 -15.43
C LYS A 301 -9.87 -19.09 -15.47
N HIS A 302 -9.90 -17.93 -14.81
CA HIS A 302 -8.84 -16.92 -14.87
C HIS A 302 -8.53 -16.44 -16.30
N GLN A 303 -9.51 -16.49 -17.19
CA GLN A 303 -9.38 -16.07 -18.57
C GLN A 303 -9.91 -14.63 -18.74
N SER A 304 -9.10 -13.77 -19.35
CA SER A 304 -9.47 -12.38 -19.63
C SER A 304 -10.10 -12.17 -21.00
N ALA A 305 -9.90 -13.11 -21.93
CA ALA A 305 -10.34 -12.99 -23.30
C ALA A 305 -10.94 -14.31 -23.81
N MET A 306 -11.85 -14.23 -24.77
CA MET A 306 -12.45 -15.37 -25.46
C MET A 306 -12.09 -15.38 -26.95
N LYS A 307 -11.92 -16.58 -27.51
CA LYS A 307 -12.02 -16.82 -28.95
C LYS A 307 -13.48 -16.71 -29.43
N SER A 308 -13.65 -16.61 -30.74
CA SER A 308 -14.91 -16.36 -31.45
C SER A 308 -16.13 -17.26 -31.09
N TYR A 309 -15.93 -18.41 -30.44
CA TYR A 309 -17.00 -19.33 -30.03
C TYR A 309 -17.71 -18.88 -28.74
N LEU A 310 -18.53 -17.83 -28.83
CA LEU A 310 -19.56 -17.58 -27.83
C LEU A 310 -20.67 -18.62 -27.95
N PRO A 311 -21.38 -18.97 -26.84
CA PRO A 311 -22.44 -19.97 -26.86
C PRO A 311 -23.57 -19.68 -27.86
N SER A 312 -23.80 -18.41 -28.23
CA SER A 312 -24.67 -18.03 -29.35
C SER A 312 -24.17 -16.76 -30.06
N LYS A 313 -24.45 -16.67 -31.37
CA LYS A 313 -24.15 -15.50 -32.20
C LYS A 313 -24.89 -14.25 -31.70
N ASP A 314 -26.13 -14.41 -31.26
CA ASP A 314 -26.98 -13.32 -30.79
C ASP A 314 -26.45 -12.66 -29.51
N VAL A 315 -25.90 -13.44 -28.57
CA VAL A 315 -25.30 -12.91 -27.33
C VAL A 315 -24.02 -12.13 -27.64
N LYS A 316 -23.24 -12.56 -28.65
CA LYS A 316 -22.06 -11.82 -29.12
C LYS A 316 -22.45 -10.47 -29.69
N GLU A 317 -23.40 -10.46 -30.61
CA GLU A 317 -23.89 -9.23 -31.25
C GLU A 317 -24.51 -8.29 -30.21
N PHE A 318 -25.31 -8.82 -29.27
CA PHE A 318 -25.85 -8.07 -28.14
C PHE A 318 -24.73 -7.44 -27.30
N ALA A 319 -23.73 -8.21 -26.89
CA ALA A 319 -22.64 -7.74 -26.05
C ALA A 319 -21.79 -6.66 -26.73
N LEU A 320 -21.55 -6.79 -28.04
CA LEU A 320 -20.83 -5.80 -28.84
C LEU A 320 -21.68 -4.52 -29.05
N LYS A 321 -22.94 -4.68 -29.44
CA LYS A 321 -23.89 -3.57 -29.69
C LYS A 321 -24.01 -2.63 -28.49
N TYR A 322 -24.10 -3.21 -27.28
CA TYR A 322 -24.26 -2.46 -26.05
C TYR A 322 -22.92 -2.16 -25.33
N GLY A 323 -21.79 -2.47 -25.95
CA GLY A 323 -20.45 -2.16 -25.43
C GLY A 323 -20.11 -2.88 -24.11
N PHE A 324 -20.67 -4.08 -23.90
CA PHE A 324 -20.20 -4.99 -22.85
C PHE A 324 -18.92 -5.71 -23.26
N PHE A 325 -18.75 -5.95 -24.57
CA PHE A 325 -17.54 -6.49 -25.17
C PHE A 325 -16.81 -5.49 -26.05
N LEU A 326 -15.48 -5.64 -26.09
CA LEU A 326 -14.60 -5.02 -27.06
C LEU A 326 -13.99 -6.12 -27.93
N PRO A 327 -14.10 -6.00 -29.27
CA PRO A 327 -13.45 -6.94 -30.18
C PRO A 327 -11.95 -6.64 -30.29
N PHE A 328 -11.15 -7.67 -30.57
CA PHE A 328 -9.74 -7.53 -30.92
C PHE A 328 -9.34 -8.58 -31.96
N ALA A 329 -8.30 -8.29 -32.75
CA ALA A 329 -7.78 -9.20 -33.77
C ALA A 329 -6.59 -10.00 -33.23
N PHE A 330 -6.47 -11.26 -33.63
CA PHE A 330 -5.27 -12.04 -33.38
C PHE A 330 -4.19 -11.78 -34.45
N PRO A 331 -2.91 -12.00 -34.11
CA PRO A 331 -1.83 -11.96 -35.10
C PRO A 331 -2.02 -13.07 -36.13
N ARG A 332 -1.72 -12.76 -37.39
CA ARG A 332 -1.68 -13.75 -38.46
C ARG A 332 -0.49 -14.67 -38.25
N HIS A 333 -0.69 -15.98 -38.40
CA HIS A 333 0.43 -16.87 -38.66
C HIS A 333 0.89 -16.61 -40.10
N SER A 334 2.19 -16.77 -40.39
CA SER A 334 2.75 -16.60 -41.74
C SER A 334 2.03 -17.45 -42.81
N ASP A 335 1.31 -18.49 -42.36
CA ASP A 335 0.72 -19.52 -43.21
C ASP A 335 -0.83 -19.51 -43.25
N SER A 336 -1.52 -18.56 -42.59
CA SER A 336 -3.00 -18.49 -42.56
C SER A 336 -3.55 -17.18 -43.14
N GLU A 337 -4.43 -17.27 -44.15
CA GLU A 337 -5.08 -16.11 -44.78
C GLU A 337 -6.26 -15.53 -43.97
N GLU A 338 -6.87 -16.30 -43.06
CA GLU A 338 -8.04 -15.85 -42.28
C GLU A 338 -7.65 -15.07 -41.00
N GLU A 339 -8.24 -13.89 -40.82
CA GLU A 339 -8.13 -13.12 -39.59
C GLU A 339 -9.02 -13.70 -38.50
N GLU A 340 -8.41 -14.20 -37.43
CA GLU A 340 -9.14 -14.67 -36.24
C GLU A 340 -9.41 -13.48 -35.31
N PHE A 341 -10.64 -13.37 -34.79
CA PHE A 341 -11.05 -12.31 -33.86
C PHE A 341 -11.43 -12.86 -32.49
N GLY A 342 -10.99 -12.17 -31.44
CA GLY A 342 -11.37 -12.42 -30.05
C GLY A 342 -12.30 -11.34 -29.50
N SER A 343 -12.79 -11.55 -28.28
CA SER A 343 -13.57 -10.54 -27.53
C SER A 343 -13.20 -10.56 -26.05
N THR A 344 -13.13 -9.38 -25.44
CA THR A 344 -12.92 -9.19 -24.00
C THR A 344 -14.05 -8.34 -23.42
N PHE A 345 -14.34 -8.49 -22.13
CA PHE A 345 -15.16 -7.51 -21.42
C PHE A 345 -14.53 -6.13 -21.50
N SER A 346 -15.37 -5.11 -21.71
CA SER A 346 -14.94 -3.72 -21.82
C SER A 346 -14.20 -3.26 -20.57
N ASP A 347 -14.70 -3.65 -19.39
CA ASP A 347 -14.10 -3.33 -18.10
C ASP A 347 -14.30 -4.44 -17.08
N PHE A 348 -13.32 -4.63 -16.19
CA PHE A 348 -13.39 -5.66 -15.14
C PHE A 348 -14.54 -5.44 -14.15
N VAL A 349 -14.96 -4.18 -13.95
CA VAL A 349 -16.06 -3.84 -13.03
C VAL A 349 -17.39 -4.36 -13.55
N ILE A 350 -17.65 -4.19 -14.86
CA ILE A 350 -18.82 -4.75 -15.54
C ILE A 350 -18.82 -6.27 -15.45
N GLN A 351 -17.67 -6.91 -15.70
CA GLN A 351 -17.55 -8.37 -15.55
C GLN A 351 -17.85 -8.83 -14.10
N ASN A 352 -17.37 -8.09 -13.09
CA ASN A 352 -17.67 -8.38 -11.67
C ASN A 352 -19.16 -8.20 -11.36
N PHE A 353 -19.79 -7.12 -11.82
CA PHE A 353 -21.22 -6.89 -11.64
C PHE A 353 -22.06 -8.01 -12.28
N LEU A 354 -21.75 -8.38 -13.52
CA LEU A 354 -22.41 -9.47 -14.23
C LEU A 354 -22.17 -10.83 -13.55
N GLY A 355 -20.97 -11.08 -13.03
CA GLY A 355 -20.69 -12.28 -12.22
C GLY A 355 -21.53 -12.33 -10.94
N ALA A 356 -21.71 -11.21 -10.25
CA ALA A 356 -22.60 -11.11 -9.09
C ALA A 356 -24.08 -11.32 -9.47
N LEU A 357 -24.50 -10.77 -10.61
CA LEU A 357 -25.83 -10.97 -11.16
C LEU A 357 -26.10 -12.45 -11.47
N HIS A 358 -25.12 -13.17 -12.04
CA HIS A 358 -25.22 -14.62 -12.24
C HIS A 358 -25.40 -15.38 -10.92
N LEU A 359 -24.59 -15.09 -9.90
CA LEU A 359 -24.73 -15.71 -8.58
C LEU A 359 -26.12 -15.52 -7.97
N MET A 360 -26.71 -14.35 -8.21
CA MET A 360 -28.04 -14.00 -7.77
C MET A 360 -29.12 -14.80 -8.55
N LEU A 361 -29.05 -14.82 -9.88
CA LEU A 361 -30.08 -15.41 -10.76
C LEU A 361 -29.98 -16.93 -10.94
N ALA A 362 -28.82 -17.55 -10.70
CA ALA A 362 -28.61 -18.97 -10.93
C ALA A 362 -29.37 -19.84 -9.92
N GLU A 363 -30.13 -20.83 -10.44
CA GLU A 363 -30.90 -21.79 -9.64
C GLU A 363 -30.04 -22.91 -9.05
N GLU A 364 -28.99 -23.30 -9.76
CA GLU A 364 -28.04 -24.34 -9.35
C GLU A 364 -27.28 -23.94 -8.07
N ILE A 365 -27.16 -22.63 -7.83
CA ILE A 365 -26.43 -22.08 -6.68
C ILE A 365 -27.36 -22.01 -5.46
N LYS A 366 -27.25 -23.04 -4.62
CA LYS A 366 -28.03 -23.18 -3.38
C LYS A 366 -27.78 -22.02 -2.41
N ASP A 367 -28.82 -21.58 -1.70
CA ASP A 367 -28.81 -20.42 -0.78
C ASP A 367 -27.72 -20.44 0.29
N LYS A 368 -27.39 -21.62 0.83
CA LYS A 368 -26.32 -21.79 1.84
C LYS A 368 -24.92 -21.75 1.24
N SER A 369 -24.78 -22.02 -0.06
CA SER A 369 -23.48 -22.01 -0.76
C SER A 369 -23.05 -20.61 -1.18
N LEU A 370 -24.00 -19.68 -1.29
CA LEU A 370 -23.77 -18.30 -1.69
C LEU A 370 -22.82 -17.54 -0.75
N THR A 371 -22.87 -17.86 0.54
CA THR A 371 -22.01 -17.24 1.57
C THR A 371 -20.54 -17.58 1.40
N LYS A 372 -20.20 -18.65 0.65
CA LYS A 372 -18.81 -18.99 0.30
C LYS A 372 -18.15 -17.91 -0.55
N TYR A 373 -18.93 -17.19 -1.35
CA TYR A 373 -18.43 -16.17 -2.26
C TYR A 373 -18.22 -14.80 -1.59
N LEU A 374 -18.87 -14.57 -0.44
CA LEU A 374 -18.75 -13.33 0.33
C LEU A 374 -17.43 -13.20 1.11
N SER A 375 -16.61 -14.25 1.11
CA SER A 375 -15.20 -14.16 1.49
C SER A 375 -14.91 -13.81 2.96
N PHE A 376 -15.84 -14.02 3.89
CA PHE A 376 -15.66 -13.64 5.30
C PHE A 376 -14.86 -14.62 6.19
N PRO A 377 -14.96 -15.97 6.07
CA PRO A 377 -14.42 -16.87 7.11
C PRO A 377 -13.17 -17.68 6.74
N SER A 378 -12.64 -17.65 5.49
CA SER A 378 -11.62 -18.64 5.10
C SER A 378 -10.20 -18.26 5.56
N LYS A 379 -9.67 -19.00 6.56
CA LYS A 379 -8.23 -19.02 6.91
C LYS A 379 -7.31 -19.52 5.76
N LYS A 380 -7.86 -20.00 4.64
CA LYS A 380 -7.11 -20.46 3.47
C LYS A 380 -6.90 -19.32 2.45
N LYS A 381 -5.68 -19.23 1.89
CA LYS A 381 -5.36 -18.38 0.73
C LYS A 381 -6.38 -18.61 -0.39
N LYS A 382 -6.93 -17.53 -0.94
CA LYS A 382 -7.91 -17.59 -2.04
C LYS A 382 -7.24 -18.09 -3.33
N PRO A 383 -7.95 -18.86 -4.17
CA PRO A 383 -7.68 -19.01 -5.60
C PRO A 383 -8.20 -17.82 -6.43
N TYR A 384 -9.22 -17.08 -5.95
CA TYR A 384 -10.03 -16.18 -6.78
C TYR A 384 -9.71 -14.67 -6.60
N ASN A 385 -8.57 -14.22 -7.14
CA ASN A 385 -8.18 -12.79 -7.16
C ASN A 385 -9.03 -11.89 -8.09
N TRP A 386 -9.96 -12.46 -8.87
CA TRP A 386 -10.79 -11.73 -9.84
C TRP A 386 -12.17 -11.29 -9.28
N LEU A 387 -12.58 -11.83 -8.13
CA LEU A 387 -13.88 -11.57 -7.48
C LEU A 387 -13.89 -10.31 -6.59
N ASP A 388 -12.96 -9.37 -6.77
CA ASP A 388 -12.72 -8.31 -5.77
C ASP A 388 -13.94 -7.38 -5.52
N LEU A 389 -14.87 -7.22 -6.48
CA LEU A 389 -16.10 -6.43 -6.30
C LEU A 389 -17.37 -7.29 -6.22
N VAL A 390 -17.29 -8.58 -6.55
CA VAL A 390 -18.46 -9.49 -6.56
C VAL A 390 -19.17 -9.55 -5.21
N PRO A 391 -18.50 -9.66 -4.04
CA PRO A 391 -19.17 -9.67 -2.74
C PRO A 391 -20.06 -8.46 -2.53
N ARG A 392 -19.54 -7.26 -2.85
CA ARG A 392 -20.22 -5.97 -2.70
C ARG A 392 -21.47 -5.89 -3.56
N PHE A 393 -21.33 -6.18 -4.85
CA PHE A 393 -22.45 -6.21 -5.80
C PHE A 393 -23.49 -7.27 -5.42
N LEU A 394 -23.05 -8.47 -5.02
CA LEU A 394 -23.95 -9.55 -4.64
C LEU A 394 -24.78 -9.18 -3.42
N THR A 395 -24.18 -8.57 -2.40
CA THR A 395 -24.93 -8.12 -1.21
C THR A 395 -25.88 -6.98 -1.54
N GLY A 396 -25.49 -6.03 -2.39
CA GLY A 396 -26.39 -4.96 -2.83
C GLY A 396 -27.59 -5.52 -3.61
N LEU A 397 -27.36 -6.38 -4.60
CA LEU A 397 -28.42 -6.95 -5.45
C LEU A 397 -29.43 -7.76 -4.63
N LEU A 398 -29.00 -8.44 -3.58
CA LEU A 398 -29.89 -9.18 -2.67
C LEU A 398 -30.85 -8.27 -1.88
N PHE A 399 -30.56 -6.97 -1.78
CA PHE A 399 -31.38 -5.98 -1.08
C PHE A 399 -32.09 -4.99 -2.01
N LEU A 400 -31.91 -5.11 -3.33
CA LEU A 400 -32.64 -4.36 -4.36
C LEU A 400 -33.91 -5.07 -4.84
N GLN A 401 -34.52 -5.92 -4.00
CA GLN A 401 -35.69 -6.72 -4.38
C GLN A 401 -36.95 -5.90 -4.63
N ASP A 402 -37.01 -4.69 -4.10
CA ASP A 402 -38.12 -3.76 -4.31
C ASP A 402 -37.84 -2.77 -5.46
N ASP A 403 -36.66 -2.83 -6.10
CA ASP A 403 -36.32 -1.96 -7.22
C ASP A 403 -37.08 -2.39 -8.49
N PRO A 404 -37.87 -1.49 -9.12
CA PRO A 404 -38.71 -1.85 -10.28
C PRO A 404 -37.92 -2.41 -11.46
N TYR A 405 -36.72 -1.89 -11.69
CA TYR A 405 -35.89 -2.33 -12.81
C TYR A 405 -35.24 -3.68 -12.51
N PHE A 406 -34.76 -3.88 -11.29
CA PHE A 406 -34.28 -5.20 -10.87
C PHE A 406 -35.37 -6.28 -10.98
N CYS A 407 -36.60 -5.97 -10.56
CA CYS A 407 -37.76 -6.85 -10.74
C CYS A 407 -38.02 -7.17 -12.21
N SER A 408 -37.89 -6.19 -13.11
CA SER A 408 -38.04 -6.43 -14.55
C SER A 408 -36.95 -7.35 -15.11
N LEU A 409 -35.70 -7.25 -14.63
CA LEU A 409 -34.58 -8.09 -15.05
C LEU A 409 -34.69 -9.54 -14.56
N SER A 410 -35.23 -9.72 -13.35
CA SER A 410 -35.46 -11.03 -12.74
C SER A 410 -36.85 -11.52 -13.12
N ASN A 411 -37.03 -12.06 -14.34
CA ASN A 411 -38.25 -12.77 -14.78
C ASN A 411 -38.63 -14.01 -13.92
N LYS A 412 -38.03 -14.17 -12.73
CA LYS A 412 -38.16 -15.31 -11.82
C LYS A 412 -38.77 -14.91 -10.49
N ASP A 413 -39.46 -15.87 -9.86
CA ASP A 413 -40.13 -15.75 -8.57
C ASP A 413 -39.33 -14.94 -7.52
N VAL A 414 -39.90 -13.80 -7.09
CA VAL A 414 -39.46 -12.99 -5.93
C VAL A 414 -39.24 -13.86 -4.66
N LYS A 415 -39.83 -15.06 -4.61
CA LYS A 415 -39.64 -16.05 -3.54
C LYS A 415 -38.22 -16.66 -3.47
N GLN A 416 -37.42 -16.64 -4.54
CA GLN A 416 -36.06 -17.21 -4.53
C GLN A 416 -35.01 -16.19 -4.04
N SER A 417 -35.12 -14.94 -4.46
CA SER A 417 -34.26 -13.83 -4.00
C SER A 417 -34.37 -13.61 -2.49
N THR A 418 -35.59 -13.63 -1.97
CA THR A 418 -35.89 -13.54 -0.52
C THR A 418 -35.26 -14.68 0.29
N LYS A 419 -35.13 -15.90 -0.24
CA LYS A 419 -34.45 -17.01 0.45
C LYS A 419 -32.94 -16.79 0.53
N LYS A 420 -32.31 -16.40 -0.58
CA LYS A 420 -30.87 -16.06 -0.62
C LYS A 420 -30.54 -14.91 0.36
N GLN A 421 -31.38 -13.88 0.41
CA GLN A 421 -31.24 -12.77 1.36
C GLN A 421 -31.40 -13.22 2.82
N LYS A 422 -32.41 -14.04 3.15
CA LYS A 422 -32.57 -14.60 4.50
C LYS A 422 -31.37 -15.46 4.92
N SER A 423 -30.80 -16.24 4.00
CA SER A 423 -29.57 -17.02 4.23
C SER A 423 -28.40 -16.10 4.59
N LEU A 424 -28.22 -15.01 3.84
CA LEU A 424 -27.19 -14.00 4.11
C LEU A 424 -27.37 -13.35 5.49
N LEU A 425 -28.59 -12.91 5.82
CA LEU A 425 -28.91 -12.35 7.14
C LEU A 425 -28.55 -13.32 8.28
N LYS A 426 -28.92 -14.60 8.13
CA LYS A 426 -28.58 -15.65 9.11
C LYS A 426 -27.08 -15.86 9.21
N TYR A 427 -26.35 -15.75 8.11
CA TYR A 427 -24.91 -15.88 8.07
C TYR A 427 -24.20 -14.72 8.79
N ILE A 428 -24.55 -13.46 8.47
CA ILE A 428 -23.98 -12.26 9.12
C ILE A 428 -24.24 -12.29 10.63
N ARG A 429 -25.45 -12.67 11.06
CA ARG A 429 -25.79 -12.78 12.49
C ARG A 429 -24.92 -13.77 13.26
N LYS A 430 -24.42 -14.81 12.59
CA LYS A 430 -23.56 -15.85 13.18
C LYS A 430 -22.07 -15.56 13.03
N LEU A 431 -21.69 -14.52 12.29
CA LEU A 431 -20.29 -14.20 12.02
C LEU A 431 -19.62 -13.67 13.29
N GLN A 432 -18.45 -14.22 13.62
CA GLN A 432 -17.57 -13.70 14.67
C GLN A 432 -16.78 -12.50 14.11
N ILE A 433 -17.44 -11.34 14.06
CA ILE A 433 -16.86 -10.09 13.50
C ILE A 433 -15.54 -9.73 14.19
N ASN A 434 -15.45 -9.99 15.50
CA ASN A 434 -14.28 -9.76 16.33
C ASN A 434 -13.05 -10.57 15.94
N GLU A 435 -13.20 -11.69 15.21
CA GLU A 435 -12.09 -12.56 14.82
C GLU A 435 -11.62 -12.29 13.37
N LEU A 436 -12.26 -11.36 12.66
CA LEU A 436 -11.88 -11.01 11.31
C LEU A 436 -10.56 -10.24 11.30
N CYS A 437 -9.67 -10.59 10.37
CA CYS A 437 -8.52 -9.73 10.07
C CYS A 437 -9.00 -8.42 9.40
N PRO A 438 -8.20 -7.34 9.44
CA PRO A 438 -8.69 -6.02 9.09
C PRO A 438 -9.18 -5.91 7.64
N GLU A 439 -8.56 -6.59 6.67
CA GLU A 439 -9.00 -6.59 5.28
C GLU A 439 -10.37 -7.26 5.09
N ARG A 440 -10.63 -8.31 5.88
CA ARG A 440 -11.92 -9.03 5.88
C ARG A 440 -13.00 -8.21 6.57
N LEU A 441 -12.62 -7.48 7.62
CA LEU A 441 -13.51 -6.53 8.26
C LEU A 441 -13.93 -5.44 7.28
N LEU A 442 -12.99 -4.79 6.58
CA LEU A 442 -13.31 -3.76 5.58
C LEU A 442 -14.24 -4.29 4.49
N GLU A 443 -13.97 -5.49 3.96
CA GLU A 443 -14.85 -6.09 2.95
C GLU A 443 -16.27 -6.35 3.49
N LEU A 444 -16.40 -6.75 4.76
CA LEU A 444 -17.70 -6.86 5.43
C LEU A 444 -18.39 -5.52 5.52
N LEU A 445 -17.68 -4.47 5.95
CA LEU A 445 -18.28 -3.15 6.08
C LEU A 445 -18.78 -2.64 4.72
N HIS A 446 -18.01 -2.82 3.64
CA HIS A 446 -18.43 -2.49 2.28
C HIS A 446 -19.70 -3.25 1.86
N CYS A 447 -19.72 -4.57 2.06
CA CYS A 447 -20.88 -5.38 1.71
C CYS A 447 -22.14 -4.93 2.46
N ILE A 448 -22.02 -4.61 3.75
CA ILE A 448 -23.15 -4.14 4.56
C ILE A 448 -23.59 -2.74 4.13
N TYR A 449 -22.65 -1.85 3.78
CA TYR A 449 -22.97 -0.54 3.23
C TYR A 449 -23.80 -0.65 1.93
N GLU A 450 -23.43 -1.56 1.03
CA GLU A 450 -24.17 -1.81 -0.22
C GLU A 450 -25.61 -2.31 0.02
N THR A 451 -25.90 -2.94 1.16
CA THR A 451 -27.29 -3.35 1.48
C THR A 451 -28.22 -2.18 1.80
N GLN A 452 -27.67 -1.01 2.17
CA GLN A 452 -28.40 0.14 2.71
C GLN A 452 -29.35 -0.20 3.89
N SER A 453 -29.15 -1.35 4.54
CA SER A 453 -29.97 -1.78 5.66
C SER A 453 -29.46 -1.16 6.96
N ILE A 454 -30.23 -0.20 7.48
CA ILE A 454 -29.97 0.44 8.78
C ILE A 454 -29.81 -0.60 9.89
N TYR A 455 -30.66 -1.64 9.89
CA TYR A 455 -30.58 -2.74 10.83
C TYR A 455 -29.23 -3.46 10.79
N LEU A 456 -28.74 -3.82 9.59
CA LEU A 456 -27.46 -4.51 9.47
C LEU A 456 -26.27 -3.62 9.84
N LEU A 457 -26.33 -2.35 9.45
CA LEU A 457 -25.31 -1.36 9.80
C LEU A 457 -25.19 -1.24 11.33
N GLN A 458 -26.30 -1.01 12.03
CA GLN A 458 -26.34 -0.96 13.49
C GLN A 458 -25.90 -2.29 14.13
N HIS A 459 -26.37 -3.41 13.59
CA HIS A 459 -26.02 -4.75 14.10
C HIS A 459 -24.51 -5.03 14.06
N VAL A 460 -23.85 -4.65 12.97
CA VAL A 460 -22.40 -4.82 12.82
C VAL A 460 -21.64 -3.76 13.63
N ALA A 461 -22.06 -2.49 13.61
CA ALA A 461 -21.44 -1.42 14.38
C ALA A 461 -21.38 -1.73 15.90
N LEU A 462 -22.48 -2.27 16.47
CA LEU A 462 -22.54 -2.69 17.88
C LEU A 462 -21.59 -3.84 18.21
N ARG A 463 -21.16 -4.61 17.23
CA ARG A 463 -20.29 -5.79 17.41
C ARG A 463 -18.83 -5.50 17.08
N LEU A 464 -18.47 -4.29 16.63
CA LEU A 464 -17.08 -3.90 16.45
C LEU A 464 -16.34 -3.88 17.79
N LYS A 465 -15.06 -4.28 17.75
CA LYS A 465 -14.13 -4.11 18.87
C LYS A 465 -13.85 -2.62 19.07
N PRO A 466 -13.70 -2.16 20.33
CA PRO A 466 -13.22 -0.81 20.62
C PRO A 466 -11.83 -0.56 20.01
N ASP A 467 -10.91 -1.52 20.11
CA ASP A 467 -9.57 -1.41 19.55
C ASP A 467 -9.53 -1.99 18.14
N LEU A 468 -9.44 -1.11 17.15
CA LEU A 468 -9.37 -1.47 15.74
C LEU A 468 -7.97 -1.17 15.20
N SER A 469 -7.25 -2.22 14.79
CA SER A 469 -5.94 -2.08 14.15
C SER A 469 -6.03 -2.36 12.66
N PHE A 470 -5.57 -1.41 11.86
CA PHE A 470 -5.33 -1.48 10.42
C PHE A 470 -3.83 -1.29 10.13
N LEU A 471 -2.97 -1.70 11.08
CA LEU A 471 -1.52 -1.68 10.92
C LEU A 471 -1.14 -2.46 9.65
N ASP A 472 -0.34 -1.82 8.79
CA ASP A 472 0.13 -2.37 7.51
C ASP A 472 -0.97 -2.68 6.48
N VAL A 473 -2.21 -2.19 6.69
CA VAL A 473 -3.34 -2.37 5.78
C VAL A 473 -3.64 -1.08 5.04
N VAL A 474 -3.53 -1.10 3.70
CA VAL A 474 -3.79 0.08 2.87
C VAL A 474 -5.27 0.46 2.91
N LEU A 475 -5.59 1.61 3.49
CA LEU A 475 -6.93 2.19 3.56
C LEU A 475 -7.16 3.12 2.37
N THR A 476 -8.04 2.70 1.45
CA THR A 476 -8.48 3.55 0.35
C THR A 476 -9.59 4.50 0.79
N PRO A 477 -9.84 5.61 0.07
CA PRO A 477 -10.90 6.55 0.45
C PRO A 477 -12.29 5.91 0.64
N PRO A 478 -12.73 4.93 -0.19
CA PRO A 478 -13.94 4.18 0.09
C PRO A 478 -13.91 3.35 1.37
N ASP A 479 -12.76 2.78 1.72
CA ASP A 479 -12.60 2.04 2.99
C ASP A 479 -12.81 2.97 4.18
N VAL A 480 -12.24 4.18 4.11
CA VAL A 480 -12.37 5.20 5.15
C VAL A 480 -13.82 5.69 5.26
N HIS A 481 -14.48 5.99 4.14
CA HIS A 481 -15.88 6.44 4.11
C HIS A 481 -16.81 5.45 4.81
N VAL A 482 -16.66 4.17 4.47
CA VAL A 482 -17.49 3.13 5.05
C VAL A 482 -17.14 2.95 6.53
N LEU A 483 -15.85 2.85 6.89
CA LEU A 483 -15.43 2.76 8.29
C LEU A 483 -16.00 3.91 9.13
N HIS A 484 -15.87 5.14 8.65
CA HIS A 484 -16.42 6.34 9.26
C HIS A 484 -17.94 6.22 9.49
N SER A 485 -18.69 5.73 8.50
CA SER A 485 -20.15 5.51 8.62
C SER A 485 -20.52 4.54 9.76
N PHE A 486 -19.74 3.47 9.94
CA PHE A 486 -19.95 2.50 11.02
C PHE A 486 -19.57 3.06 12.39
N LEU A 487 -18.42 3.71 12.49
CA LEU A 487 -17.96 4.32 13.74
C LEU A 487 -18.91 5.41 14.20
N LYS A 488 -19.36 6.29 13.29
CA LYS A 488 -20.33 7.36 13.55
C LYS A 488 -21.67 6.85 14.09
N THR A 489 -22.10 5.66 13.66
CA THR A 489 -23.37 5.06 14.09
C THR A 489 -23.26 4.33 15.44
N SER A 490 -22.05 3.95 15.83
CA SER A 490 -21.79 3.26 17.09
C SER A 490 -21.78 4.24 18.27
N ARG A 491 -22.28 3.79 19.42
CA ARG A 491 -22.17 4.51 20.70
C ARG A 491 -20.92 4.14 21.50
N LYS A 492 -20.12 3.19 21.02
CA LYS A 492 -18.87 2.78 21.66
C LYS A 492 -17.77 3.80 21.37
N GLU A 493 -16.82 3.85 22.29
CA GLU A 493 -15.54 4.52 22.10
C GLU A 493 -14.57 3.59 21.36
N PHE A 494 -13.71 4.17 20.52
CA PHE A 494 -12.77 3.44 19.68
C PHE A 494 -11.35 3.98 19.78
N SER A 495 -10.39 3.05 19.78
CA SER A 495 -8.98 3.30 19.53
C SER A 495 -8.61 2.79 18.14
N LEU A 496 -7.96 3.62 17.33
CA LEU A 496 -7.60 3.28 15.95
C LEU A 496 -6.09 3.18 15.76
N ASP A 497 -5.56 2.04 15.29
CA ASP A 497 -4.17 1.94 14.85
C ASP A 497 -4.11 1.96 13.32
N LEU A 498 -3.70 3.11 12.77
CA LEU A 498 -3.62 3.42 11.33
C LEU A 498 -2.18 3.52 10.83
N ARG A 499 -1.20 3.03 11.60
CA ARG A 499 0.22 3.06 11.18
C ARG A 499 0.42 2.26 9.89
N ASN A 500 1.23 2.78 8.97
CA ASN A 500 1.47 2.21 7.65
C ASN A 500 0.21 1.98 6.78
N SER A 501 -0.94 2.57 7.15
CA SER A 501 -2.19 2.38 6.39
C SER A 501 -2.28 3.18 5.10
N SER A 502 -1.36 4.11 4.87
CA SER A 502 -1.37 5.00 3.69
C SER A 502 -2.68 5.79 3.51
N ILE A 503 -3.40 6.01 4.61
CA ILE A 503 -4.61 6.83 4.66
C ILE A 503 -4.32 8.24 4.13
N ASP A 504 -5.21 8.79 3.32
CA ASP A 504 -5.08 10.15 2.84
C ASP A 504 -5.45 11.17 3.93
N MET A 505 -4.99 12.41 3.77
CA MET A 505 -5.15 13.46 4.78
C MET A 505 -6.63 13.74 5.11
N GLN A 506 -7.52 13.71 4.11
CA GLN A 506 -8.95 13.92 4.33
C GLN A 506 -9.54 12.75 5.11
N GLY A 507 -9.23 11.51 4.71
CA GLY A 507 -9.67 10.33 5.45
C GLY A 507 -9.19 10.30 6.90
N LEU A 508 -7.95 10.73 7.17
CA LEU A 508 -7.44 10.89 8.54
C LEU A 508 -8.25 11.94 9.30
N LYS A 509 -8.48 13.11 8.69
CA LYS A 509 -9.31 14.20 9.25
C LYS A 509 -10.70 13.69 9.64
N ASP A 510 -11.37 12.94 8.77
CA ASP A 510 -12.72 12.43 8.97
C ASP A 510 -12.80 11.45 10.15
N LEU A 511 -11.85 10.52 10.26
CA LEU A 511 -11.82 9.55 11.35
C LEU A 511 -11.50 10.19 12.71
N VAL A 512 -10.51 11.07 12.78
CA VAL A 512 -10.12 11.71 14.06
C VAL A 512 -11.14 12.76 14.52
N GLY A 513 -11.92 13.31 13.58
CA GLY A 513 -13.03 14.21 13.87
C GLY A 513 -14.22 13.56 14.57
N LEU A 514 -14.31 12.22 14.57
CA LEU A 514 -15.36 11.51 15.30
C LEU A 514 -15.20 11.65 16.82
N LYS A 515 -16.27 12.08 17.49
CA LYS A 515 -16.28 12.28 18.96
C LYS A 515 -16.03 11.00 19.74
N ASN A 516 -16.43 9.85 19.20
CA ASN A 516 -16.26 8.55 19.82
C ASN A 516 -14.94 7.86 19.44
N VAL A 517 -14.09 8.47 18.62
CA VAL A 517 -12.69 8.05 18.48
C VAL A 517 -11.91 8.75 19.58
N THR A 518 -11.47 8.00 20.58
CA THR A 518 -10.83 8.52 21.80
C THR A 518 -9.31 8.50 21.70
N SER A 519 -8.75 7.63 20.87
CA SER A 519 -7.33 7.63 20.57
C SER A 519 -7.03 7.10 19.18
N PHE A 520 -5.91 7.53 18.60
CA PHE A 520 -5.41 6.94 17.35
C PHE A 520 -3.89 6.94 17.27
N ARG A 521 -3.36 5.99 16.51
CA ARG A 521 -1.98 5.94 16.04
C ARG A 521 -1.98 6.08 14.52
N ALA A 522 -1.06 6.85 13.96
CA ALA A 522 -0.90 7.03 12.53
C ALA A 522 0.57 7.32 12.19
N SER A 523 0.89 7.49 10.91
CA SER A 523 2.21 8.00 10.51
C SER A 523 2.42 9.39 11.10
N LEU A 524 3.54 9.61 11.79
CA LEU A 524 3.84 10.92 12.38
C LEU A 524 3.87 12.02 11.31
N SER A 525 4.45 11.73 10.15
CA SER A 525 4.42 12.63 8.99
C SER A 525 3.03 13.09 8.59
N ASP A 526 2.06 12.18 8.60
CA ASP A 526 0.72 12.44 8.09
C ASP A 526 -0.11 13.16 9.16
N THR A 527 0.11 12.82 10.43
CA THR A 527 -0.47 13.54 11.58
C THR A 527 0.02 14.98 11.65
N VAL A 528 1.33 15.23 11.58
CA VAL A 528 1.89 16.59 11.61
C VAL A 528 1.41 17.39 10.38
N ARG A 529 1.36 16.78 9.19
CA ARG A 529 0.82 17.44 8.00
C ARG A 529 -0.65 17.82 8.17
N LEU A 530 -1.46 16.95 8.78
CA LEU A 530 -2.84 17.28 9.12
C LEU A 530 -2.90 18.47 10.08
N TRP A 531 -2.07 18.51 11.11
CA TRP A 531 -2.06 19.61 12.08
C TRP A 531 -1.68 20.95 11.45
N LYS A 532 -0.61 21.01 10.65
CA LYS A 532 -0.23 22.20 9.87
C LYS A 532 -1.38 22.65 8.95
N SER A 533 -2.07 21.70 8.32
CA SER A 533 -3.24 22.02 7.49
C SER A 533 -4.41 22.57 8.32
N LEU A 534 -4.69 22.02 9.50
CA LEU A 534 -5.79 22.47 10.37
C LEU A 534 -5.51 23.88 10.91
N GLU A 535 -4.27 24.16 11.30
CA GLU A 535 -3.80 25.48 11.70
C GLU A 535 -3.98 26.50 10.56
N GLN A 536 -3.54 26.18 9.34
CA GLN A 536 -3.73 27.05 8.16
C GLN A 536 -5.21 27.35 7.90
N THR A 537 -6.08 26.35 8.08
CA THR A 537 -7.54 26.52 7.95
C THR A 537 -8.22 27.13 9.17
N LYS A 538 -7.48 27.41 10.25
CA LYS A 538 -7.96 27.91 11.54
C LYS A 538 -9.01 27.00 12.22
N ASP A 539 -8.92 25.70 11.98
CA ASP A 539 -9.80 24.67 12.56
C ASP A 539 -9.20 24.20 13.91
N TYR A 540 -9.11 25.13 14.87
CA TYR A 540 -8.41 24.90 16.14
C TYR A 540 -9.09 23.89 17.05
N GLU A 541 -10.41 23.74 16.94
CA GLU A 541 -11.19 22.79 17.74
C GLU A 541 -10.82 21.35 17.36
N LEU A 542 -10.76 21.06 16.05
CA LEU A 542 -10.32 19.76 15.57
C LEU A 542 -8.81 19.54 15.74
N LEU A 543 -8.01 20.60 15.57
CA LEU A 543 -6.56 20.54 15.86
C LEU A 543 -6.33 20.05 17.29
N ARG A 544 -6.93 20.72 18.27
CA ARG A 544 -6.84 20.36 19.70
C ARG A 544 -7.38 18.96 19.97
N ALA A 545 -8.54 18.61 19.41
CA ALA A 545 -9.10 17.27 19.59
C ALA A 545 -8.17 16.19 19.01
N SER A 546 -7.54 16.46 17.86
CA SER A 546 -6.65 15.50 17.20
C SER A 546 -5.32 15.32 17.92
N THR A 547 -4.76 16.38 18.52
CA THR A 547 -3.53 16.31 19.32
C THR A 547 -3.76 15.61 20.65
N GLU A 548 -4.92 15.82 21.28
CA GLU A 548 -5.34 15.11 22.49
C GLU A 548 -5.53 13.60 22.26
N LYS A 549 -6.01 13.20 21.08
CA LYS A 549 -6.25 11.79 20.71
C LYS A 549 -5.01 11.06 20.19
N PHE A 550 -3.97 11.75 19.75
CA PHE A 550 -2.83 11.11 19.09
C PHE A 550 -1.91 10.40 20.09
N VAL A 551 -1.59 9.14 19.78
CA VAL A 551 -0.73 8.29 20.63
C VAL A 551 0.55 7.93 19.87
N LEU A 552 1.69 8.38 20.41
CA LEU A 552 3.02 8.13 19.83
C LEU A 552 3.74 6.94 20.47
N ASP A 553 3.59 6.74 21.78
CA ASP A 553 4.36 5.76 22.58
C ASP A 553 3.97 4.29 22.31
N PRO A 554 4.89 3.34 22.09
CA PRO A 554 6.32 3.54 21.84
C PRO A 554 6.60 3.99 20.40
N PHE A 555 7.71 4.72 20.20
CA PHE A 555 8.16 5.16 18.89
C PHE A 555 9.48 4.51 18.47
N LYS A 556 9.60 4.15 17.19
CA LYS A 556 10.83 3.60 16.61
C LYS A 556 11.22 4.38 15.35
N ALA A 557 12.31 5.14 15.44
CA ALA A 557 12.90 5.83 14.30
C ALA A 557 13.74 4.84 13.47
N LYS A 558 13.37 4.60 12.22
CA LYS A 558 14.08 3.69 11.29
C LYS A 558 14.69 4.43 10.10
N THR A 559 14.27 5.67 9.87
CA THR A 559 14.65 6.49 8.73
C THR A 559 14.98 7.90 9.18
N MET A 560 15.76 8.64 8.39
CA MET A 560 15.99 10.07 8.63
C MET A 560 14.68 10.86 8.67
N LYS A 561 13.68 10.42 7.90
CA LYS A 561 12.35 11.02 7.90
C LYS A 561 11.67 10.89 9.26
N ASP A 562 11.78 9.75 9.94
CA ASP A 562 11.19 9.58 11.27
C ASP A 562 11.79 10.56 12.30
N VAL A 563 13.09 10.84 12.20
CA VAL A 563 13.76 11.83 13.06
C VAL A 563 13.29 13.25 12.70
N SER A 564 13.24 13.59 11.41
CA SER A 564 12.68 14.87 10.96
C SER A 564 11.23 15.07 11.41
N ASP A 565 10.40 14.03 11.30
CA ASP A 565 8.99 14.10 11.70
C ASP A 565 8.85 14.27 13.23
N LEU A 566 9.79 13.74 14.04
CA LEU A 566 9.87 14.03 15.48
C LEU A 566 10.29 15.48 15.76
N SER A 567 11.25 16.02 14.99
CA SER A 567 11.60 17.44 15.08
C SER A 567 10.38 18.30 14.73
N ASP A 568 9.67 17.99 13.64
CA ASP A 568 8.45 18.71 13.26
C ASP A 568 7.37 18.61 14.36
N LEU A 569 7.26 17.48 15.07
CA LEU A 569 6.35 17.34 16.21
C LEU A 569 6.71 18.28 17.36
N VAL A 570 8.00 18.44 17.65
CA VAL A 570 8.49 19.37 18.69
C VAL A 570 8.32 20.83 18.24
N GLU A 571 8.50 21.15 16.96
CA GLU A 571 8.16 22.47 16.41
C GLU A 571 6.66 22.77 16.54
N MET A 572 5.79 21.81 16.21
CA MET A 572 4.34 21.96 16.37
C MET A 572 3.93 22.28 17.82
N GLN A 573 4.67 21.78 18.81
CA GLN A 573 4.44 22.10 20.22
C GLN A 573 4.67 23.59 20.50
N GLU A 574 5.70 24.19 19.91
CA GLU A 574 5.97 25.63 20.02
C GLU A 574 4.89 26.46 19.31
N GLU A 575 4.50 26.05 18.09
CA GLU A 575 3.43 26.69 17.32
C GLU A 575 2.08 26.66 18.07
N MET A 576 1.72 25.52 18.66
CA MET A 576 0.46 25.39 19.42
C MET A 576 0.43 26.24 20.68
N ILE A 577 1.56 26.46 21.36
CA ILE A 577 1.61 27.38 22.51
C ILE A 577 1.17 28.77 22.07
N ASN A 578 1.61 29.25 20.91
CA ASN A 578 1.21 30.55 20.38
C ASN A 578 -0.29 30.59 20.01
N CYS A 579 -0.81 29.56 19.33
CA CYS A 579 -2.23 29.51 18.96
C CYS A 579 -3.18 29.47 20.17
N VAL A 580 -2.81 28.78 21.25
CA VAL A 580 -3.66 28.60 22.44
C VAL A 580 -3.63 29.84 23.36
N GLN A 581 -2.54 30.60 23.34
CA GLN A 581 -2.45 31.90 24.03
C GLN A 581 -3.48 32.89 23.48
N ASP A 582 -3.66 32.94 22.16
CA ASP A 582 -4.63 33.82 21.50
C ASP A 582 -6.10 33.48 21.80
N ALA A 583 -6.41 32.22 22.15
CA ALA A 583 -7.78 31.73 22.32
C ALA A 583 -8.25 31.59 23.78
N SER A 584 -7.33 31.32 24.72
CA SER A 584 -7.72 30.88 26.08
C SER A 584 -6.90 31.47 27.23
N GLY A 585 -5.84 32.24 26.96
CA GLY A 585 -4.94 32.77 27.99
C GLY A 585 -4.18 31.70 28.79
N CYS A 586 -4.20 30.42 28.36
CA CYS A 586 -3.49 29.32 29.01
C CYS A 586 -2.03 29.29 28.55
N SER A 587 -1.09 29.44 29.49
CA SER A 587 0.35 29.58 29.21
C SER A 587 1.12 28.26 29.05
N SER A 588 0.45 27.10 29.08
CA SER A 588 1.16 25.80 29.14
C SER A 588 0.43 24.66 28.43
N TYR A 589 0.04 24.83 27.16
CA TYR A 589 -0.49 23.71 26.39
C TYR A 589 0.64 22.73 26.06
N GLU A 590 0.50 21.46 26.41
CA GLU A 590 1.45 20.38 26.07
C GLU A 590 0.74 19.31 25.24
N ILE A 591 1.33 18.95 24.10
CA ILE A 591 0.88 17.87 23.25
C ILE A 591 1.07 16.55 24.02
N PRO A 592 0.00 15.78 24.29
CA PRO A 592 0.10 14.54 25.07
C PRO A 592 1.06 13.51 24.48
N ALA A 593 1.19 13.47 23.16
CA ALA A 593 2.12 12.57 22.48
C ALA A 593 3.60 12.83 22.83
N ILE A 594 3.97 14.09 23.09
CA ILE A 594 5.31 14.48 23.53
C ILE A 594 5.47 14.18 25.03
N LYS A 595 4.51 14.68 25.82
CA LYS A 595 4.50 14.52 27.28
C LYS A 595 4.58 13.06 27.71
N ASN A 596 3.89 12.17 27.01
CA ASN A 596 3.71 10.77 27.41
C ASN A 596 4.64 9.78 26.68
N LEU A 597 5.58 10.25 25.85
CA LEU A 597 6.53 9.35 25.20
C LEU A 597 7.47 8.73 26.23
N ARG A 598 7.41 7.40 26.39
CA ARG A 598 8.21 6.65 27.38
C ARG A 598 9.30 5.83 26.74
N LYS A 599 9.08 5.31 25.53
CA LYS A 599 10.06 4.49 24.82
C LYS A 599 10.35 5.03 23.42
N LEU A 600 11.62 5.29 23.16
CA LEU A 600 12.15 5.67 21.86
C LEU A 600 13.27 4.71 21.43
N GLU A 601 13.03 4.01 20.32
CA GLU A 601 14.01 3.15 19.65
C GLU A 601 14.62 3.87 18.43
N PHE A 602 15.94 3.78 18.25
CA PHE A 602 16.68 4.41 17.15
C PHE A 602 17.45 3.37 16.33
N ALA A 603 17.14 3.28 15.04
CA ALA A 603 17.55 2.18 14.15
C ALA A 603 17.78 2.66 12.70
N LEU A 604 18.61 3.69 12.51
CA LEU A 604 18.88 4.29 11.19
C LEU A 604 20.01 3.60 10.41
N GLY A 605 20.76 2.73 11.06
CA GLY A 605 21.87 2.01 10.45
C GLY A 605 23.17 2.81 10.35
N PRO A 606 24.29 2.21 9.91
CA PRO A 606 25.62 2.84 9.89
C PRO A 606 25.75 3.99 8.89
N VAL A 607 24.72 4.20 8.08
CA VAL A 607 24.72 5.12 6.94
C VAL A 607 24.36 6.53 7.37
N CYS A 608 23.26 6.64 8.10
CA CYS A 608 22.68 7.89 8.57
C CYS A 608 22.65 7.93 10.10
N GLY A 609 23.19 6.92 10.79
CA GLY A 609 23.02 6.75 12.23
C GLY A 609 23.60 7.92 13.03
N LEU A 610 24.86 8.31 12.84
CA LEU A 610 25.43 9.49 13.51
C LEU A 610 24.63 10.78 13.21
N GLN A 611 24.44 11.10 11.92
CA GLN A 611 23.75 12.34 11.52
C GLN A 611 22.31 12.40 12.07
N GLY A 612 21.57 11.30 11.98
CA GLY A 612 20.21 11.23 12.50
C GLY A 612 20.17 11.22 14.02
N PHE A 613 21.18 10.65 14.68
CA PHE A 613 21.24 10.65 16.13
C PHE A 613 21.54 12.04 16.70
N LEU A 614 22.46 12.81 16.09
CA LEU A 614 22.73 14.18 16.50
C LEU A 614 21.46 15.05 16.42
N LYS A 615 20.68 14.92 15.34
CA LYS A 615 19.38 15.59 15.22
C LYS A 615 18.36 15.13 16.26
N LEU A 616 18.35 13.84 16.60
CA LEU A 616 17.49 13.33 17.65
C LEU A 616 17.88 13.94 19.01
N VAL A 617 19.18 14.05 19.31
CA VAL A 617 19.68 14.60 20.57
C VAL A 617 19.24 16.05 20.77
N GLU A 618 19.20 16.87 19.71
CA GLU A 618 18.70 18.26 19.75
C GLU A 618 17.28 18.37 20.32
N ILE A 619 16.45 17.35 20.15
CA ILE A 619 15.04 17.36 20.57
C ILE A 619 14.73 16.47 21.78
N LEU A 620 15.71 15.69 22.29
CA LEU A 620 15.46 14.74 23.39
C LEU A 620 14.95 15.42 24.67
N ALA A 621 15.36 16.66 24.93
CA ALA A 621 14.91 17.45 26.08
C ALA A 621 13.41 17.75 26.07
N ALA A 622 12.76 17.68 24.90
CA ALA A 622 11.31 17.89 24.79
C ALA A 622 10.48 16.72 25.34
N PHE A 623 11.08 15.55 25.63
CA PHE A 623 10.37 14.35 26.08
C PHE A 623 10.60 14.05 27.58
N PRO A 624 9.90 14.75 28.51
CA PRO A 624 10.19 14.67 29.94
C PRO A 624 9.90 13.31 30.59
N SER A 625 9.03 12.50 29.97
CA SER A 625 8.65 11.17 30.46
C SER A 625 9.44 10.03 29.82
N LEU A 626 10.50 10.32 29.06
CA LEU A 626 11.28 9.29 28.37
C LEU A 626 12.00 8.38 29.40
N GLN A 627 11.61 7.11 29.42
CA GLN A 627 12.12 6.08 30.33
C GLN A 627 13.11 5.14 29.65
N HIS A 628 12.97 4.95 28.34
CA HIS A 628 13.80 4.01 27.57
C HIS A 628 14.30 4.67 26.29
N LEU A 629 15.62 4.82 26.18
CA LEU A 629 16.31 5.20 24.96
C LEU A 629 17.14 4.02 24.48
N ASP A 630 16.75 3.46 23.33
CA ASP A 630 17.31 2.21 22.82
C ASP A 630 17.87 2.39 21.41
N LEU A 631 19.20 2.46 21.29
CA LEU A 631 19.88 2.46 20.00
C LEU A 631 20.03 1.02 19.53
N ASP A 632 18.97 0.50 18.92
CA ASP A 632 18.79 -0.88 18.46
C ASP A 632 20.11 -1.54 18.04
N ALA A 633 20.57 -2.47 18.88
CA ALA A 633 21.88 -3.11 18.73
C ALA A 633 22.04 -3.80 17.37
N LEU A 634 20.96 -4.26 16.73
CA LEU A 634 21.01 -4.91 15.42
C LEU A 634 21.25 -3.94 14.26
N SER A 635 21.12 -2.64 14.50
CA SER A 635 21.21 -1.64 13.43
C SER A 635 22.64 -1.16 13.18
N GLU A 636 23.59 -1.35 14.10
CA GLU A 636 24.94 -0.78 14.00
C GLU A 636 24.92 0.73 13.67
N ASN A 637 24.19 1.53 14.45
CA ASN A 637 23.99 2.95 14.14
C ASN A 637 25.30 3.75 14.05
N GLY A 638 26.35 3.29 14.73
CA GLY A 638 27.70 3.85 14.59
C GLY A 638 27.78 5.31 15.02
N ILE A 639 27.12 5.69 16.12
CA ILE A 639 27.12 7.07 16.63
C ILE A 639 28.51 7.51 17.11
N GLY A 640 29.40 6.58 17.45
CA GLY A 640 30.78 6.87 17.87
C GLY A 640 30.89 7.77 19.10
N ASP A 641 32.10 8.27 19.33
CA ASP A 641 32.40 9.16 20.46
C ASP A 641 31.72 10.52 20.34
N GLU A 642 31.49 11.00 19.12
CA GLU A 642 30.79 12.25 18.85
C GLU A 642 29.33 12.19 19.33
N GLY A 643 28.61 11.12 18.96
CA GLY A 643 27.25 10.90 19.43
C GLY A 643 27.19 10.68 20.95
N ALA A 644 28.15 9.95 21.51
CA ALA A 644 28.25 9.76 22.96
C ALA A 644 28.47 11.09 23.71
N LYS A 645 29.34 11.96 23.18
CA LYS A 645 29.57 13.31 23.71
C LYS A 645 28.29 14.15 23.65
N SER A 646 27.65 14.23 22.49
CA SER A 646 26.44 15.03 22.30
C SER A 646 25.31 14.56 23.21
N LEU A 647 25.11 13.25 23.34
CA LEU A 647 24.11 12.70 24.27
C LEU A 647 24.42 13.04 25.74
N SER A 648 25.70 13.02 26.13
CA SER A 648 26.14 13.34 27.49
C SER A 648 25.77 14.77 27.90
N GLU A 649 25.77 15.72 26.96
CA GLU A 649 25.40 17.12 27.19
C GLU A 649 23.90 17.27 27.54
N VAL A 650 23.05 16.31 27.16
CA VAL A 650 21.58 16.35 27.35
C VAL A 650 21.12 15.50 28.55
N PHE A 651 21.96 14.65 29.13
CA PHE A 651 21.59 13.84 30.31
C PHE A 651 20.95 14.60 31.48
N PRO A 652 21.34 15.85 31.83
CA PRO A 652 20.68 16.59 32.90
C PRO A 652 19.18 16.81 32.68
N THR A 653 18.69 16.79 31.42
CA THR A 653 17.27 16.94 31.09
C THR A 653 16.52 15.61 31.09
N LEU A 654 17.22 14.47 31.02
CA LEU A 654 16.63 13.12 30.89
C LEU A 654 16.44 12.44 32.26
N THR A 655 15.85 13.16 33.22
CA THR A 655 15.76 12.71 34.62
C THR A 655 14.90 11.46 34.82
N SER A 656 13.99 11.17 33.90
CA SER A 656 13.09 10.00 33.93
C SER A 656 13.69 8.74 33.30
N LEU A 657 14.90 8.83 32.72
CA LEU A 657 15.48 7.75 31.93
C LEU A 657 15.89 6.57 32.84
N GLU A 658 15.27 5.41 32.63
CA GLU A 658 15.53 4.19 33.38
C GLU A 658 16.43 3.20 32.62
N THR A 659 16.37 3.21 31.30
CA THR A 659 17.18 2.33 30.43
C THR A 659 17.84 3.13 29.33
N LEU A 660 19.16 2.99 29.25
CA LEU A 660 19.97 3.53 28.16
C LEU A 660 20.73 2.38 27.50
N ASN A 661 20.38 2.09 26.25
CA ASN A 661 21.10 1.11 25.44
C ASN A 661 21.88 1.81 24.33
N LEU A 662 23.21 1.74 24.42
CA LEU A 662 24.19 2.28 23.46
C LEU A 662 25.00 1.15 22.80
N SER A 663 24.49 -0.07 22.79
CA SER A 663 25.17 -1.24 22.23
C SER A 663 25.51 -1.08 20.75
N GLN A 664 26.64 -1.63 20.30
CA GLN A 664 27.01 -1.69 18.88
C GLN A 664 27.10 -0.32 18.18
N ASN A 665 27.71 0.66 18.85
CA ASN A 665 27.77 2.04 18.37
C ASN A 665 29.18 2.57 18.11
N LYS A 666 30.21 1.71 18.16
CA LYS A 666 31.62 2.09 17.94
C LYS A 666 32.13 3.16 18.91
N ILE A 667 31.61 3.17 20.14
CA ILE A 667 32.07 4.05 21.21
C ILE A 667 33.44 3.55 21.69
N THR A 668 34.41 4.46 21.81
CA THR A 668 35.76 4.18 22.32
C THR A 668 35.92 4.73 23.73
N ASP A 669 37.14 4.66 24.25
CA ASP A 669 37.53 5.26 25.52
C ASP A 669 37.20 6.76 25.62
N VAL A 670 37.29 7.50 24.51
CA VAL A 670 36.98 8.94 24.48
C VAL A 670 35.50 9.17 24.74
N GLY A 671 34.61 8.43 24.08
CA GLY A 671 33.17 8.50 24.31
C GLY A 671 32.77 7.97 25.69
N ALA A 672 33.43 6.90 26.16
CA ALA A 672 33.21 6.36 27.50
C ALA A 672 33.58 7.36 28.61
N GLU A 673 34.67 8.13 28.44
CA GLU A 673 35.03 9.23 29.33
C GLU A 673 33.93 10.29 29.38
N LYS A 674 33.43 10.75 28.21
CA LYS A 674 32.34 11.74 28.15
C LYS A 674 31.07 11.24 28.81
N LEU A 675 30.66 10.00 28.52
CA LEU A 675 29.53 9.36 29.19
C LEU A 675 29.75 9.34 30.71
N ALA A 676 30.90 8.85 31.18
CA ALA A 676 31.22 8.76 32.60
C ALA A 676 31.06 10.10 33.32
N THR A 677 31.52 11.21 32.71
CA THR A 677 31.40 12.55 33.33
C THR A 677 29.96 13.02 33.54
N ALA A 678 29.01 12.55 32.73
CA ALA A 678 27.62 13.01 32.75
C ALA A 678 26.62 11.98 33.33
N LEU A 679 26.93 10.68 33.29
CA LEU A 679 26.07 9.60 33.79
C LEU A 679 25.50 9.82 35.21
N PRO A 680 26.22 10.42 36.18
CA PRO A 680 25.67 10.71 37.50
C PRO A 680 24.44 11.64 37.51
N SER A 681 24.19 12.43 36.44
CA SER A 681 22.99 13.26 36.35
C SER A 681 21.71 12.46 36.07
N LEU A 682 21.83 11.23 35.56
CA LEU A 682 20.69 10.34 35.28
C LEU A 682 20.26 9.62 36.56
N SER A 683 19.56 10.34 37.43
CA SER A 683 19.15 9.88 38.76
C SER A 683 18.23 8.65 38.76
N SER A 684 17.53 8.37 37.66
CA SER A 684 16.59 7.24 37.53
C SER A 684 17.17 6.03 36.79
N LEU A 685 18.41 6.10 36.29
CA LEU A 685 18.96 5.08 35.40
C LEU A 685 19.18 3.75 36.13
N LYS A 686 18.50 2.70 35.67
CA LYS A 686 18.57 1.33 36.23
C LYS A 686 19.42 0.41 35.35
N THR A 687 19.41 0.60 34.04
CA THR A 687 20.12 -0.25 33.09
C THR A 687 20.93 0.59 32.12
N LEU A 688 22.23 0.33 32.07
CA LEU A 688 23.14 0.87 31.06
C LEU A 688 23.76 -0.29 30.30
N SER A 689 23.56 -0.34 28.98
CA SER A 689 24.25 -1.28 28.10
C SER A 689 25.16 -0.54 27.12
N LEU A 690 26.43 -0.92 27.14
CA LEU A 690 27.52 -0.54 26.25
C LEU A 690 28.07 -1.78 25.52
N TYR A 691 27.26 -2.83 25.40
CA TYR A 691 27.62 -4.09 24.76
C TYR A 691 28.20 -3.87 23.36
N ASN A 692 29.28 -4.60 23.05
CA ASN A 692 29.91 -4.63 21.74
C ASN A 692 30.27 -3.23 21.21
N ASN A 693 31.07 -2.50 21.98
CA ASN A 693 31.71 -1.25 21.58
C ASN A 693 33.25 -1.44 21.50
N SER A 694 34.01 -0.36 21.44
CA SER A 694 35.49 -0.38 21.37
C SER A 694 36.13 0.22 22.62
N ILE A 695 35.50 0.03 23.79
CA ILE A 695 35.99 0.50 25.09
C ILE A 695 37.13 -0.41 25.56
N CYS A 696 38.25 0.16 25.99
CA CYS A 696 39.41 -0.53 26.55
C CYS A 696 39.52 -0.23 28.05
N ASP A 697 40.69 -0.52 28.64
CA ASP A 697 40.91 -0.35 30.08
C ASP A 697 40.75 1.10 30.55
N PHE A 698 41.14 2.10 29.75
CA PHE A 698 40.98 3.51 30.13
C PHE A 698 39.51 3.94 30.22
N GLY A 699 38.67 3.52 29.28
CA GLY A 699 37.23 3.78 29.36
C GLY A 699 36.57 3.01 30.51
N ALA A 700 37.00 1.77 30.77
CA ALA A 700 36.55 1.00 31.93
C ALA A 700 36.92 1.68 33.26
N GLU A 701 38.12 2.26 33.37
CA GLU A 701 38.56 3.04 34.52
C GLU A 701 37.64 4.24 34.79
N ASN A 702 37.32 4.99 33.73
CA ASN A 702 36.46 6.17 33.83
C ASN A 702 35.04 5.80 34.26
N LEU A 703 34.47 4.73 33.69
CA LEU A 703 33.18 4.19 34.14
C LEU A 703 33.25 3.76 35.61
N ALA A 704 34.30 3.01 36.00
CA ALA A 704 34.49 2.55 37.37
C ALA A 704 34.55 3.70 38.38
N LYS A 705 35.19 4.83 38.05
CA LYS A 705 35.27 6.00 38.94
C LYS A 705 33.89 6.58 39.30
N VAL A 706 32.92 6.50 38.38
CA VAL A 706 31.61 7.16 38.55
C VAL A 706 30.50 6.22 39.03
N LEU A 707 30.69 4.89 38.96
CA LEU A 707 29.70 3.92 39.45
C LEU A 707 29.19 4.18 40.87
N PRO A 708 30.01 4.61 41.85
CA PRO A 708 29.51 4.87 43.21
C PRO A 708 28.50 6.04 43.27
N ALA A 709 28.56 6.97 42.32
CA ALA A 709 27.62 8.09 42.23
C ALA A 709 26.30 7.70 41.55
N MET A 710 26.24 6.55 40.86
CA MET A 710 25.06 6.09 40.11
C MET A 710 24.11 5.24 40.97
N ALA A 711 23.55 5.80 42.03
CA ALA A 711 22.80 5.06 43.06
C ALA A 711 21.59 4.23 42.56
N SER A 712 21.00 4.60 41.41
CA SER A 712 19.87 3.90 40.80
C SER A 712 20.25 2.76 39.88
N LEU A 713 21.52 2.65 39.50
CA LEU A 713 21.98 1.64 38.54
C LEU A 713 21.80 0.24 39.13
N ARG A 714 21.33 -0.70 38.32
CA ARG A 714 21.12 -2.10 38.71
C ARG A 714 21.88 -3.04 37.79
N VAL A 715 21.94 -2.72 36.51
CA VAL A 715 22.61 -3.52 35.49
C VAL A 715 23.57 -2.64 34.70
N LEU A 716 24.84 -3.05 34.67
CA LEU A 716 25.84 -2.53 33.75
C LEU A 716 26.29 -3.65 32.83
N ASP A 717 26.16 -3.44 31.53
CA ASP A 717 26.61 -4.38 30.51
C ASP A 717 27.69 -3.70 29.66
N VAL A 718 28.91 -4.23 29.74
CA VAL A 718 30.09 -3.83 28.97
C VAL A 718 30.69 -5.03 28.23
N GLN A 719 29.91 -6.10 28.00
CA GLN A 719 30.39 -7.27 27.27
C GLN A 719 30.86 -6.93 25.85
N TYR A 720 31.66 -7.81 25.25
CA TYR A 720 32.17 -7.68 23.88
C TYR A 720 32.89 -6.36 23.57
N ASN A 721 33.46 -5.72 24.59
CA ASN A 721 34.40 -4.60 24.43
C ASN A 721 35.85 -5.12 24.34
N LYS A 722 36.84 -4.22 24.46
CA LYS A 722 38.28 -4.51 24.43
C LYS A 722 38.92 -4.34 25.81
N ILE A 723 38.15 -4.62 26.87
CA ILE A 723 38.57 -4.50 28.27
C ILE A 723 39.42 -5.72 28.64
N THR A 724 40.63 -5.50 29.11
CA THR A 724 41.54 -6.57 29.56
C THR A 724 41.29 -6.90 31.04
N GLY A 725 42.11 -7.78 31.62
CA GLY A 725 42.09 -8.07 33.05
C GLY A 725 42.28 -6.82 33.93
N VAL A 726 42.97 -5.79 33.44
CA VAL A 726 43.21 -4.55 34.19
C VAL A 726 41.92 -3.75 34.36
N GLY A 727 41.21 -3.43 33.27
CA GLY A 727 39.94 -2.71 33.36
C GLY A 727 38.84 -3.53 34.05
N ALA A 728 38.84 -4.86 33.87
CA ALA A 728 37.92 -5.77 34.58
C ALA A 728 38.12 -5.72 36.11
N GLN A 729 39.38 -5.68 36.58
CA GLN A 729 39.69 -5.51 37.99
C GLN A 729 39.21 -4.15 38.53
N GLN A 730 39.43 -3.06 37.78
CA GLN A 730 38.99 -1.72 38.19
C GLN A 730 37.45 -1.63 38.34
N LEU A 731 36.70 -2.19 37.38
CA LEU A 731 35.24 -2.28 37.48
C LEU A 731 34.81 -3.12 38.68
N THR A 732 35.48 -4.24 38.93
CA THR A 732 35.22 -5.12 40.09
C THR A 732 35.50 -4.42 41.43
N ASP A 733 36.61 -3.68 41.52
CA ASP A 733 36.97 -2.95 42.74
C ASP A 733 35.98 -1.81 43.03
N SER A 734 35.47 -1.16 42.00
CA SER A 734 34.40 -0.17 42.13
C SER A 734 33.06 -0.80 42.49
N LEU A 735 32.72 -1.97 41.92
CA LEU A 735 31.49 -2.71 42.21
C LEU A 735 31.31 -3.02 43.72
N ARG A 736 32.41 -3.25 44.46
CA ARG A 736 32.39 -3.43 45.93
C ARG A 736 31.85 -2.21 46.69
N LYS A 737 31.99 -1.01 46.13
CA LYS A 737 31.45 0.25 46.66
C LYS A 737 30.00 0.51 46.23
N CYS A 738 29.45 -0.32 45.35
CA CYS A 738 28.14 -0.15 44.73
C CYS A 738 27.19 -1.31 45.12
N PRO A 739 26.64 -1.36 46.35
CA PRO A 739 25.80 -2.47 46.81
C PRO A 739 24.45 -2.57 46.06
N HIS A 740 24.07 -1.50 45.36
CA HIS A 740 22.82 -1.39 44.62
C HIS A 740 22.87 -2.06 43.23
N ILE A 741 24.07 -2.23 42.66
CA ILE A 741 24.23 -2.94 41.38
C ILE A 741 23.96 -4.42 41.63
N LYS A 742 23.08 -5.00 40.80
CA LYS A 742 22.65 -6.40 40.86
C LYS A 742 23.41 -7.28 39.88
N ASN A 743 23.76 -6.73 38.72
CA ASN A 743 24.46 -7.47 37.68
C ASN A 743 25.49 -6.58 36.97
N LEU A 744 26.70 -7.08 36.86
CA LEU A 744 27.77 -6.51 36.04
C LEU A 744 28.20 -7.57 35.02
N VAL A 745 27.97 -7.28 33.74
CA VAL A 745 28.29 -8.19 32.66
C VAL A 745 29.43 -7.60 31.86
N MET A 746 30.57 -8.30 31.80
CA MET A 746 31.81 -7.74 31.25
C MET A 746 32.59 -8.70 30.35
N TRP A 747 32.06 -9.90 30.09
CA TRP A 747 32.76 -10.90 29.30
C TRP A 747 33.13 -10.38 27.90
N ASN A 748 34.39 -10.58 27.53
CA ASN A 748 34.89 -10.37 26.17
C ASN A 748 36.15 -11.21 25.95
N PRO A 749 36.58 -11.45 24.69
CA PRO A 749 37.73 -12.30 24.39
C PRO A 749 39.08 -11.81 24.92
N THR A 750 39.20 -10.53 25.32
CA THR A 750 40.45 -9.95 25.84
C THR A 750 40.63 -10.11 27.35
N ILE A 751 39.60 -10.55 28.08
CA ILE A 751 39.72 -10.95 29.48
C ILE A 751 40.12 -12.43 29.54
N PRO A 752 41.29 -12.78 30.10
CA PRO A 752 41.66 -14.18 30.26
C PRO A 752 40.62 -14.92 31.11
N TYR A 753 40.23 -16.13 30.69
CA TYR A 753 39.19 -16.92 31.37
C TYR A 753 39.41 -17.06 32.88
N GLY A 754 40.65 -17.40 33.29
CA GLY A 754 41.00 -17.54 34.71
C GLY A 754 40.93 -16.23 35.50
N VAL A 755 41.12 -15.07 34.84
CA VAL A 755 40.93 -13.76 35.49
C VAL A 755 39.44 -13.51 35.72
N LEU A 756 38.59 -13.76 34.72
CA LEU A 756 37.15 -13.58 34.88
C LEU A 756 36.56 -14.51 35.95
N GLU A 757 36.95 -15.79 35.95
CA GLU A 757 36.52 -16.76 36.97
C GLU A 757 36.94 -16.31 38.38
N HIS A 758 38.17 -15.81 38.52
CA HIS A 758 38.64 -15.24 39.78
C HIS A 758 37.79 -14.03 40.21
N LEU A 759 37.46 -13.12 39.30
CA LEU A 759 36.61 -11.96 39.61
C LEU A 759 35.19 -12.37 40.00
N GLN A 760 34.62 -13.39 39.37
CA GLN A 760 33.30 -13.94 39.74
C GLN A 760 33.30 -14.57 41.14
N GLN A 761 34.40 -15.21 41.54
CA GLN A 761 34.57 -15.70 42.91
C GLN A 761 34.68 -14.55 43.92
N LEU A 762 35.27 -13.42 43.52
CA LEU A 762 35.37 -12.21 44.36
C LEU A 762 34.03 -11.47 44.50
N ASP A 763 33.19 -11.47 43.47
CA ASP A 763 31.86 -10.85 43.49
C ASP A 763 30.87 -11.62 42.61
N SER A 764 29.89 -12.27 43.26
CA SER A 764 28.89 -13.13 42.60
C SER A 764 27.93 -12.38 41.67
N ARG A 765 27.98 -11.04 41.65
CA ARG A 765 27.17 -10.20 40.77
C ARG A 765 27.78 -10.05 39.37
N ILE A 766 28.99 -10.55 39.17
CA ILE A 766 29.65 -10.58 37.86
C ILE A 766 29.13 -11.79 37.07
N SER A 767 28.43 -11.54 35.96
CA SER A 767 27.92 -12.60 35.08
C SER A 767 28.65 -12.65 33.74
N VAL A 768 28.55 -13.81 33.08
CA VAL A 768 29.16 -14.06 31.76
C VAL A 768 28.33 -13.43 30.68
#